data_AF-A0A7C8D4G8-F1
#
_entry.id   AF-A0A7C8D4G8-F1
#
_cell.length_a   1.000
_cell.length_b   1.000
_cell.length_c   1.000
_cell.angle_alpha   90.00
_cell.angle_beta   90.00
_cell.angle_gamma   90.00
#
_symmetry.space_group_name_H-M   'P 1'
#
loop_
_entity.id
_entity.type
_entity.pdbx_description
1 polymer ?
#
loop_
_entity_poly.entity_id
_entity_poly.type
_entity_poly.pdbx_seq_one_letter_code
_entity_poly.pdbx_strand_id
1 'polypeptide(L)'
;MKPNPSLLLAGLLLSASGFPLPAEGAEKVTLAQHTFSLPEGYTLKAVAAAPLVDRPIHMCFDEEGALYVTDSSGDSRKAPVQVKDPTHRILRLVDRDGDGVFDHSTVYAENVPFPEGILVYKGDVYTGAPPHIWKFTDKDGDHVADERVSWFNGGSVDGCGNDLHGPYLAPDGCFYWTKGGFQEQSLRLGDGQRHTGRAAHIFRARPDGSEMEVVITGGMNNPVGLAFSESGERFLSGTFFDLSKPGRRDGILHAVYGGMYGRKNDRVLAQHPHTGGLLPILAQMGPAAPSGILMPRSNALGIKDALLCADFNLRRISRHKLTRSGSSYTVETDSFLESDQTDFHPTDVIEDADGSLLVADTGSWYHICCPTSKSSKPQILGAIYRIQKTDATAPKDPRGFKLDWKKPDVSYLSDKRQVVVSRAIEALAKEENIQALRAAKSQLPAVWSLHRISGTTARKAIRERIIKGSSDVRAAAIHSAGLWRDSGAVSQLTETLEADDAQLRRLAAMALGRIGDKTAVKALTEAGAKELDPFLKHAITYALFEIGDSGNIPEDHPLGKQVRVMEKMALSDPAPHSRPEIQLAEPIEVPPEQQARQKARLKELSKYLSKGDPERGKELYGNIAKSMCTLCHQKGEQGAHFGPDLTKIGAVRTKRDLLEAIVYPSATIARYYEMVKVRTEKGTTAGLILKDGVDKLILAAGPGAEQPIPLEEIKEATYSNISLMPQVFDGFLKPEEIADLIAYLSQAK
;
A
#
# COMPACT_ATOMS: atom_id res chain seq x y z
N MET A 1 -16.73 15.66 -58.62
CA MET A 1 -17.57 15.21 -57.49
C MET A 1 -16.86 14.03 -56.82
N LYS A 2 -16.67 14.12 -55.49
CA LYS A 2 -16.00 13.12 -54.62
C LYS A 2 -16.87 11.85 -54.46
N PRO A 3 -16.27 10.73 -54.01
CA PRO A 3 -16.60 10.28 -52.65
C PRO A 3 -15.39 9.88 -51.78
N ASN A 4 -15.68 9.80 -50.48
CA ASN A 4 -14.83 9.68 -49.29
C ASN A 4 -13.86 8.49 -49.22
N PRO A 5 -12.79 8.67 -48.42
CA PRO A 5 -12.35 7.64 -47.47
C PRO A 5 -12.21 8.20 -46.05
N SER A 6 -12.87 7.61 -45.06
CA SER A 6 -12.51 7.77 -43.64
C SER A 6 -13.00 6.56 -42.85
N LEU A 7 -12.23 5.46 -42.87
CA LEU A 7 -12.23 4.50 -41.76
C LEU A 7 -11.11 4.95 -40.82
N LEU A 8 -11.48 5.49 -39.67
CA LEU A 8 -10.55 5.83 -38.60
C LEU A 8 -10.26 4.56 -37.80
N LEU A 9 -9.02 4.09 -37.95
CA LEU A 9 -8.42 3.01 -37.18
C LEU A 9 -8.25 3.50 -35.74
N ALA A 10 -8.92 2.83 -34.78
CA ALA A 10 -8.69 3.04 -33.36
C ALA A 10 -7.27 2.56 -33.00
N GLY A 11 -6.36 3.50 -32.76
CA GLY A 11 -5.01 3.21 -32.31
C GLY A 11 -5.01 2.69 -30.87
N LEU A 12 -4.61 1.43 -30.70
CA LEU A 12 -4.17 0.90 -29.40
C LEU A 12 -2.94 1.71 -28.96
N LEU A 13 -3.10 2.50 -27.90
CA LEU A 13 -1.97 3.05 -27.14
C LEU A 13 -1.31 1.91 -26.37
N LEU A 14 -0.25 1.33 -26.93
CA LEU A 14 0.69 0.51 -26.18
C LEU A 14 1.43 1.42 -25.19
N SER A 15 1.12 1.28 -23.90
CA SER A 15 1.94 1.83 -22.82
C SER A 15 3.32 1.16 -22.85
N ALA A 16 4.32 1.84 -23.39
CA ALA A 16 5.71 1.40 -23.32
C ALA A 16 6.17 1.48 -21.86
N SER A 17 6.43 0.31 -21.27
CA SER A 17 7.14 0.17 -20.01
C SER A 17 8.61 0.56 -20.24
N GLY A 18 8.90 1.85 -20.18
CA GLY A 18 10.26 2.37 -20.11
C GLY A 18 10.77 2.27 -18.68
N PHE A 19 11.99 1.74 -18.51
CA PHE A 19 12.77 2.04 -17.32
C PHE A 19 12.88 3.58 -17.20
N PRO A 20 12.72 4.18 -16.02
CA PRO A 20 12.90 5.62 -15.87
C PRO A 20 14.34 5.97 -16.30
N LEU A 21 14.45 6.85 -17.28
CA LEU A 21 15.72 7.47 -17.64
C LEU A 21 16.21 8.27 -16.41
N PRO A 22 17.52 8.28 -16.10
CA PRO A 22 18.05 9.23 -15.11
C PRO A 22 17.68 10.65 -15.55
N ALA A 23 17.21 11.46 -14.60
CA ALA A 23 16.79 12.82 -14.87
C ALA A 23 17.95 13.64 -15.50
N GLU A 24 17.70 14.28 -16.64
CA GLU A 24 18.51 15.42 -17.08
C GLU A 24 18.44 16.49 -15.97
N GLY A 25 19.60 16.92 -15.44
CA GLY A 25 19.69 17.90 -14.36
C GLY A 25 19.68 17.33 -12.92
N ALA A 26 20.33 16.19 -12.69
CA ALA A 26 20.52 15.64 -11.34
C ALA A 26 21.81 16.18 -10.68
N GLU A 27 21.68 16.78 -9.50
CA GLU A 27 22.77 17.15 -8.62
C GLU A 27 23.23 15.94 -7.79
N LYS A 28 24.53 15.86 -7.49
CA LYS A 28 25.10 14.79 -6.65
C LYS A 28 25.60 15.34 -5.33
N VAL A 29 25.17 14.73 -4.23
CA VAL A 29 25.59 15.10 -2.87
C VAL A 29 26.15 13.86 -2.17
N THR A 30 27.36 13.95 -1.64
CA THR A 30 27.99 12.86 -0.89
C THR A 30 27.86 13.10 0.61
N LEU A 31 27.25 12.16 1.33
CA LEU A 31 27.11 12.17 2.79
C LEU A 31 27.52 10.79 3.34
N ALA A 32 28.51 10.78 4.24
CA ALA A 32 29.14 9.55 4.73
C ALA A 32 29.55 8.62 3.55
N GLN A 33 29.08 7.38 3.52
CA GLN A 33 29.37 6.41 2.45
C GLN A 33 28.46 6.55 1.21
N HIS A 34 27.46 7.43 1.24
CA HIS A 34 26.44 7.53 0.18
C HIS A 34 26.73 8.65 -0.80
N THR A 35 26.54 8.39 -2.09
CA THR A 35 26.37 9.44 -3.10
C THR A 35 24.91 9.47 -3.52
N PHE A 36 24.23 10.53 -3.14
CA PHE A 36 22.84 10.77 -3.48
C PHE A 36 22.72 11.53 -4.79
N SER A 37 21.69 11.20 -5.56
CA SER A 37 21.22 11.95 -6.73
C SER A 37 19.85 12.54 -6.41
N LEU A 38 19.69 13.85 -6.64
CA LEU A 38 18.45 14.60 -6.47
C LEU A 38 18.35 15.70 -7.54
N PRO A 39 17.16 16.26 -7.82
CA PRO A 39 17.03 17.35 -8.80
C PRO A 39 17.91 18.56 -8.44
N GLU A 40 18.37 19.30 -9.46
CA GLU A 40 19.05 20.59 -9.28
C GLU A 40 18.23 21.59 -8.46
N GLY A 41 18.93 22.41 -7.65
CA GLY A 41 18.32 23.46 -6.83
C GLY A 41 17.72 22.95 -5.52
N TYR A 42 18.11 21.75 -5.09
CA TYR A 42 17.79 21.19 -3.79
C TYR A 42 19.08 20.85 -3.03
N THR A 43 19.00 20.90 -1.71
CA THR A 43 20.08 20.49 -0.81
C THR A 43 19.64 19.28 0.00
N LEU A 44 20.63 18.45 0.39
CA LEU A 44 20.44 17.30 1.26
C LEU A 44 21.43 17.42 2.43
N LYS A 45 20.93 17.37 3.67
CA LYS A 45 21.74 17.44 4.89
C LYS A 45 21.35 16.32 5.84
N ALA A 46 22.33 15.64 6.46
CA ALA A 46 22.04 14.76 7.60
C ALA A 46 21.68 15.63 8.82
N VAL A 47 20.51 15.39 9.41
CA VAL A 47 19.99 16.19 10.53
C VAL A 47 19.85 15.41 11.84
N ALA A 48 19.94 14.07 11.78
CA ALA A 48 20.14 13.23 12.95
C ALA A 48 20.80 11.90 12.53
N ALA A 49 21.69 11.38 13.35
CA ALA A 49 22.33 10.06 13.22
C ALA A 49 22.83 9.61 14.60
N ALA A 50 23.49 8.46 14.68
CA ALA A 50 24.07 7.98 15.95
C ALA A 50 25.04 9.03 16.54
N PRO A 51 25.00 9.30 17.87
CA PRO A 51 24.27 8.54 18.90
C PRO A 51 22.82 9.02 19.17
N LEU A 52 22.29 9.99 18.42
CA LEU A 52 20.94 10.51 18.68
C LEU A 52 19.85 9.53 18.27
N VAL A 53 20.05 8.82 17.15
CA VAL A 53 19.17 7.80 16.59
C VAL A 53 20.00 6.82 15.77
N ASP A 54 19.77 5.51 15.93
CA ASP A 54 20.60 4.49 15.28
C ASP A 54 20.01 4.01 13.96
N ARG A 55 18.70 3.70 13.92
CA ARG A 55 17.99 3.04 12.82
C ARG A 55 16.55 3.54 12.79
N PRO A 56 16.32 4.82 12.40
CA PRO A 56 14.98 5.39 12.35
C PRO A 56 14.09 4.59 11.38
N ILE A 57 12.81 4.44 11.71
CA ILE A 57 11.82 3.73 10.88
C ILE A 57 10.69 4.68 10.48
N HIS A 58 9.93 5.18 11.45
CA HIS A 58 8.83 6.12 11.21
C HIS A 58 8.98 7.37 12.05
N MET A 59 8.48 8.49 11.54
CA MET A 59 8.69 9.80 12.13
C MET A 59 7.39 10.62 12.21
N CYS A 60 7.20 11.36 13.30
CA CYS A 60 6.10 12.31 13.42
C CYS A 60 6.50 13.48 14.34
N PHE A 61 6.22 14.71 13.89
CA PHE A 61 6.41 15.89 14.72
C PHE A 61 5.26 16.06 15.70
N ASP A 62 5.59 16.51 16.91
CA ASP A 62 4.59 17.09 17.80
C ASP A 62 4.24 18.53 17.42
N GLU A 63 3.34 19.10 18.21
CA GLU A 63 2.85 20.47 18.05
C GLU A 63 3.89 21.56 18.38
N GLU A 64 4.95 21.19 19.09
CA GLU A 64 6.02 22.07 19.59
C GLU A 64 7.25 22.06 18.67
N GLY A 65 7.40 21.03 17.84
CA GLY A 65 8.50 20.82 16.91
C GLY A 65 9.51 19.76 17.34
N ALA A 66 9.26 19.02 18.42
CA ALA A 66 10.04 17.83 18.69
C ALA A 66 9.66 16.71 17.72
N LEU A 67 10.66 15.95 17.27
CA LEU A 67 10.46 14.84 16.35
C LEU A 67 10.44 13.53 17.13
N TYR A 68 9.31 12.82 17.08
CA TYR A 68 9.21 11.48 17.61
C TYR A 68 9.55 10.46 16.53
N VAL A 69 10.40 9.49 16.87
CA VAL A 69 10.98 8.54 15.92
C VAL A 69 10.91 7.13 16.49
N THR A 70 10.34 6.18 15.76
CA THR A 70 10.51 4.75 16.08
C THR A 70 11.89 4.30 15.63
N ASP A 71 12.62 3.63 16.51
CA ASP A 71 14.03 3.32 16.32
C ASP A 71 14.33 1.84 16.58
N SER A 72 15.01 1.20 15.63
CA SER A 72 15.27 -0.24 15.69
C SER A 72 16.49 -0.58 16.55
N SER A 73 16.34 -1.59 17.42
CA SER A 73 17.44 -2.27 18.09
C SER A 73 18.34 -3.06 17.13
N GLY A 74 17.90 -3.29 15.88
CA GLY A 74 18.53 -4.20 14.93
C GLY A 74 18.01 -5.64 15.01
N ASP A 75 17.07 -5.93 15.91
CA ASP A 75 16.47 -7.26 16.04
C ASP A 75 15.71 -7.67 14.78
N SER A 76 16.20 -8.70 14.10
CA SER A 76 15.60 -9.22 12.87
C SER A 76 14.91 -10.58 13.03
N ARG A 77 14.57 -10.98 14.26
CA ARG A 77 13.75 -12.17 14.51
C ARG A 77 12.34 -11.95 13.99
N LYS A 78 11.58 -13.01 13.70
CA LYS A 78 10.18 -12.88 13.21
C LYS A 78 9.30 -12.12 14.22
N ALA A 79 8.30 -11.39 13.74
CA ALA A 79 7.46 -10.51 14.56
C ALA A 79 6.83 -11.20 15.80
N PRO A 80 6.32 -12.46 15.75
CA PRO A 80 5.80 -13.14 16.94
C PRO A 80 6.82 -13.34 18.07
N VAL A 81 8.12 -13.39 17.76
CA VAL A 81 9.19 -13.46 18.76
C VAL A 81 9.38 -12.08 19.41
N GLN A 82 9.40 -11.03 18.59
CA GLN A 82 9.54 -9.64 19.06
C GLN A 82 8.34 -9.17 19.89
N VAL A 83 7.15 -9.74 19.71
CA VAL A 83 6.00 -9.47 20.58
C VAL A 83 6.23 -10.01 22.01
N LYS A 84 6.93 -11.14 22.14
CA LYS A 84 7.23 -11.75 23.45
C LYS A 84 8.45 -11.13 24.12
N ASP A 85 9.40 -10.66 23.32
CA ASP A 85 10.68 -10.10 23.74
C ASP A 85 10.97 -8.82 22.95
N PRO A 86 10.21 -7.73 23.21
CA PRO A 86 10.31 -6.49 22.45
C PRO A 86 11.54 -5.68 22.84
N THR A 87 12.27 -5.17 21.84
CA THR A 87 13.56 -4.48 22.07
C THR A 87 13.68 -3.13 21.38
N HIS A 88 12.70 -2.74 20.54
CA HIS A 88 12.73 -1.43 19.88
C HIS A 88 12.35 -0.33 20.86
N ARG A 89 12.56 0.93 20.44
CA ARG A 89 12.29 2.11 21.25
C ARG A 89 11.62 3.21 20.43
N ILE A 90 11.02 4.16 21.13
CA ILE A 90 10.59 5.45 20.59
C ILE A 90 11.50 6.51 21.17
N LEU A 91 12.07 7.34 20.31
CA LEU A 91 12.92 8.47 20.66
C LEU A 91 12.16 9.77 20.44
N ARG A 92 12.49 10.77 21.26
CA ARG A 92 12.10 12.17 21.05
C ARG A 92 13.37 12.98 20.77
N LEU A 93 13.46 13.54 19.57
CA LEU A 93 14.58 14.35 19.11
C LEU A 93 14.22 15.83 19.15
N VAL A 94 15.14 16.66 19.63
CA VAL A 94 14.96 18.12 19.74
C VAL A 94 16.17 18.83 19.15
N ASP A 95 15.88 19.84 18.33
CA ASP A 95 16.80 20.89 17.90
C ASP A 95 16.69 22.04 18.92
N ARG A 96 17.67 22.16 19.82
CA ARG A 96 17.63 23.10 20.95
C ARG A 96 18.19 24.47 20.57
N ASP A 97 19.04 24.55 19.56
CA ASP A 97 19.66 25.80 19.10
C ASP A 97 18.96 26.43 17.88
N GLY A 98 18.06 25.69 17.24
CA GLY A 98 17.20 26.14 16.15
C GLY A 98 17.91 26.20 14.79
N ASP A 99 19.00 25.46 14.59
CA ASP A 99 19.78 25.46 13.35
C ASP A 99 19.23 24.49 12.27
N GLY A 100 18.18 23.72 12.59
CA GLY A 100 17.54 22.72 11.74
C GLY A 100 18.16 21.32 11.85
N VAL A 101 19.11 21.10 12.76
CA VAL A 101 19.75 19.81 13.10
C VAL A 101 19.35 19.43 14.51
N PHE A 102 18.95 18.18 14.71
CA PHE A 102 18.65 17.70 16.06
C PHE A 102 19.95 17.50 16.84
N ASP A 103 19.98 17.93 18.10
CA ASP A 103 21.16 17.87 18.97
C ASP A 103 20.89 17.19 20.32
N HIS A 104 19.64 16.81 20.56
CA HIS A 104 19.20 16.13 21.79
C HIS A 104 18.27 14.97 21.47
N SER A 105 18.39 13.90 22.26
CA SER A 105 17.56 12.70 22.17
C SER A 105 17.17 12.22 23.56
N THR A 106 15.89 11.93 23.74
CA THR A 106 15.31 11.28 24.92
C THR A 106 14.68 9.97 24.50
N VAL A 107 14.92 8.89 25.24
CA VAL A 107 14.18 7.64 25.06
C VAL A 107 12.79 7.83 25.67
N TYR A 108 11.79 8.10 24.81
CA TYR A 108 10.42 8.34 25.23
C TYR A 108 9.74 7.05 25.70
N ALA A 109 9.98 5.93 25.01
CA ALA A 109 9.47 4.62 25.41
C ALA A 109 10.39 3.49 24.98
N GLU A 110 10.58 2.50 25.86
CA GLU A 110 11.33 1.27 25.59
C GLU A 110 10.42 0.05 25.43
N ASN A 111 11.02 -1.06 24.98
CA ASN A 111 10.36 -2.36 24.87
C ASN A 111 9.13 -2.28 23.95
N VAL A 112 9.31 -1.65 22.80
CA VAL A 112 8.30 -1.53 21.75
C VAL A 112 8.45 -2.72 20.81
N PRO A 113 7.39 -3.52 20.56
CA PRO A 113 7.40 -4.55 19.53
C PRO A 113 7.56 -3.94 18.14
N PHE A 114 7.85 -4.76 17.12
CA PHE A 114 8.10 -4.36 15.74
C PHE A 114 7.27 -3.14 15.26
N PRO A 115 7.82 -1.91 15.27
CA PRO A 115 7.03 -0.70 15.08
C PRO A 115 6.81 -0.39 13.61
N GLU A 116 5.54 -0.30 13.20
CA GLU A 116 5.03 -0.19 11.84
C GLU A 116 4.25 1.14 11.61
N GLY A 117 4.45 2.13 12.48
CA GLY A 117 3.92 3.50 12.31
C GLY A 117 4.01 4.35 13.57
N ILE A 118 3.91 5.67 13.43
CA ILE A 118 3.88 6.60 14.56
C ILE A 118 3.01 7.82 14.27
N LEU A 119 2.23 8.25 15.26
CA LEU A 119 1.43 9.46 15.22
C LEU A 119 1.49 10.16 16.58
N VAL A 120 1.83 11.45 16.61
CA VAL A 120 1.68 12.28 17.80
C VAL A 120 0.38 13.07 17.70
N TYR A 121 -0.50 12.95 18.69
CA TYR A 121 -1.78 13.65 18.70
C TYR A 121 -2.14 14.10 20.11
N LYS A 122 -2.29 15.43 20.30
CA LYS A 122 -2.66 16.07 21.57
C LYS A 122 -1.78 15.64 22.76
N GLY A 123 -0.47 15.54 22.53
CA GLY A 123 0.54 15.17 23.54
C GLY A 123 0.75 13.66 23.70
N ASP A 124 -0.17 12.83 23.19
CA ASP A 124 -0.04 11.38 23.24
C ASP A 124 0.67 10.84 21.98
N VAL A 125 1.42 9.76 22.13
CA VAL A 125 2.11 9.06 21.02
C VAL A 125 1.43 7.74 20.74
N TYR A 126 1.02 7.53 19.49
CA TYR A 126 0.39 6.32 19.00
C TYR A 126 1.34 5.57 18.08
N THR A 127 1.56 4.28 18.31
CA THR A 127 2.49 3.46 17.53
C THR A 127 1.84 2.15 17.15
N GLY A 128 1.71 1.90 15.84
CA GLY A 128 1.41 0.58 15.31
C GLY A 128 2.56 -0.36 15.63
N ALA A 129 2.28 -1.38 16.42
CA ALA A 129 3.22 -2.44 16.79
C ALA A 129 2.39 -3.72 16.97
N PRO A 130 2.19 -4.49 15.89
CA PRO A 130 1.24 -5.59 15.84
C PRO A 130 1.40 -6.56 17.03
N PRO A 131 0.29 -7.06 17.61
CA PRO A 131 -1.09 -6.92 17.15
C PRO A 131 -1.78 -5.61 17.57
N HIS A 132 -1.07 -4.65 18.16
CA HIS A 132 -1.68 -3.47 18.77
C HIS A 132 -1.33 -2.18 18.04
N ILE A 133 -2.21 -1.18 18.18
CA ILE A 133 -1.78 0.22 18.18
C ILE A 133 -1.68 0.60 19.65
N TRP A 134 -0.47 0.88 20.11
CA TRP A 134 -0.22 1.35 21.47
C TRP A 134 -0.40 2.85 21.54
N LYS A 135 -1.00 3.34 22.63
CA LYS A 135 -1.02 4.72 23.05
C LYS A 135 -0.07 4.88 24.23
N PHE A 136 0.85 5.82 24.13
CA PHE A 136 1.81 6.19 25.16
C PHE A 136 1.55 7.62 25.64
N THR A 137 1.48 7.82 26.96
CA THR A 137 1.18 9.11 27.58
C THR A 137 2.25 9.47 28.60
N ASP A 138 2.81 10.67 28.48
CA ASP A 138 3.61 11.37 29.50
C ASP A 138 2.65 12.17 30.39
N LYS A 139 2.68 11.92 31.71
CA LYS A 139 1.76 12.50 32.70
C LYS A 139 2.42 13.58 33.54
N ASP A 140 3.74 13.57 33.68
CA ASP A 140 4.46 14.48 34.57
C ASP A 140 5.31 15.53 33.83
N GLY A 141 5.39 15.43 32.50
CA GLY A 141 6.06 16.38 31.61
C GLY A 141 7.57 16.19 31.54
N ASP A 142 8.10 15.03 31.96
CA ASP A 142 9.52 14.71 31.86
C ASP A 142 9.94 14.24 30.45
N HIS A 143 8.98 14.14 29.53
CA HIS A 143 9.16 13.67 28.15
C HIS A 143 9.52 12.19 28.05
N VAL A 144 9.04 11.38 28.99
CA VAL A 144 9.05 9.92 28.99
C VAL A 144 7.61 9.41 29.19
N ALA A 145 7.27 8.30 28.54
CA ALA A 145 5.94 7.71 28.67
C ALA A 145 5.77 7.01 30.03
N ASP A 146 4.82 7.48 30.83
CA ASP A 146 4.39 6.86 32.09
C ASP A 146 3.38 5.73 31.88
N GLU A 147 2.56 5.84 30.83
CA GLU A 147 1.45 4.94 30.58
C GLU A 147 1.51 4.36 29.16
N ARG A 148 1.15 3.08 29.04
CA ARG A 148 1.00 2.36 27.77
C ARG A 148 -0.34 1.61 27.75
N VAL A 149 -1.21 1.97 26.81
CA VAL A 149 -2.53 1.34 26.64
C VAL A 149 -2.69 0.83 25.21
N SER A 150 -3.30 -0.34 25.03
CA SER A 150 -3.71 -0.82 23.71
C SER A 150 -4.91 -0.01 23.23
N TRP A 151 -4.69 0.98 22.35
CA TRP A 151 -5.76 1.79 21.75
C TRP A 151 -6.59 0.97 20.75
N PHE A 152 -5.91 0.15 19.94
CA PHE A 152 -6.54 -0.81 19.05
C PHE A 152 -5.85 -2.16 19.16
N ASN A 153 -6.61 -3.25 19.06
CA ASN A 153 -6.09 -4.61 19.08
C ASN A 153 -6.60 -5.37 17.84
N GLY A 154 -5.70 -5.63 16.90
CA GLY A 154 -5.95 -6.41 15.68
C GLY A 154 -5.98 -7.92 15.89
N GLY A 155 -5.70 -8.40 17.11
CA GLY A 155 -5.83 -9.79 17.55
C GLY A 155 -4.74 -10.75 17.07
N SER A 156 -3.98 -10.39 16.04
CA SER A 156 -2.99 -11.26 15.41
C SER A 156 -1.80 -10.48 14.87
N VAL A 157 -0.68 -11.20 14.69
CA VAL A 157 0.51 -10.70 14.02
C VAL A 157 1.02 -11.75 13.03
N ASP A 158 1.18 -11.36 11.77
CA ASP A 158 1.84 -12.18 10.75
C ASP A 158 3.32 -12.42 11.06
N GLY A 159 3.86 -13.56 10.62
CA GLY A 159 5.26 -13.92 10.88
C GLY A 159 6.28 -12.91 10.36
N CYS A 160 5.96 -12.18 9.29
CA CYS A 160 6.84 -11.22 8.64
C CYS A 160 6.60 -9.77 9.08
N GLY A 161 5.61 -9.49 9.94
CA GLY A 161 5.17 -8.11 10.19
C GLY A 161 4.56 -7.44 8.95
N ASN A 162 3.95 -8.24 8.06
CA ASN A 162 3.09 -7.71 6.99
C ASN A 162 1.70 -7.43 7.56
N ASP A 163 1.61 -6.69 8.67
CA ASP A 163 0.45 -6.74 9.54
C ASP A 163 -0.24 -5.38 9.70
N LEU A 164 0.11 -4.57 10.70
CA LEU A 164 -0.69 -3.43 11.12
C LEU A 164 0.15 -2.14 11.11
N HIS A 165 -0.16 -1.24 10.18
CA HIS A 165 0.60 0.00 9.96
C HIS A 165 -0.19 1.25 10.32
N GLY A 166 0.51 2.30 10.75
CA GLY A 166 -0.08 3.58 11.19
C GLY A 166 -0.15 3.71 12.72
N PRO A 167 -1.10 4.47 13.29
CA PRO A 167 -2.19 5.18 12.60
C PRO A 167 -1.73 6.47 11.89
N TYR A 168 -2.58 7.00 11.03
CA TYR A 168 -2.40 8.23 10.25
C TYR A 168 -3.57 9.18 10.50
N LEU A 169 -3.29 10.47 10.74
CA LEU A 169 -4.32 11.49 10.92
C LEU A 169 -4.78 12.06 9.58
N ALA A 170 -6.07 11.96 9.30
CA ALA A 170 -6.67 12.50 8.08
C ALA A 170 -7.25 13.92 8.28
N PRO A 171 -7.53 14.67 7.19
CA PRO A 171 -8.13 16.00 7.26
C PRO A 171 -9.48 16.05 7.99
N ASP A 172 -10.24 14.95 7.99
CA ASP A 172 -11.50 14.80 8.72
C ASP A 172 -11.32 14.69 10.25
N GLY A 173 -10.09 14.58 10.74
CA GLY A 173 -9.77 14.48 12.17
C GLY A 173 -9.87 13.05 12.71
N CYS A 174 -10.01 12.04 11.85
CA CYS A 174 -10.00 10.64 12.23
C CYS A 174 -8.63 9.98 12.06
N PHE A 175 -8.43 8.91 12.83
CA PHE A 175 -7.30 8.01 12.68
C PHE A 175 -7.64 6.95 11.64
N TYR A 176 -6.70 6.70 10.73
CA TYR A 176 -6.76 5.63 9.76
C TYR A 176 -5.57 4.70 9.96
N TRP A 177 -5.75 3.41 9.78
CA TRP A 177 -4.66 2.44 9.85
C TRP A 177 -4.93 1.30 8.89
N THR A 178 -3.89 0.53 8.59
CA THR A 178 -4.00 -0.63 7.72
C THR A 178 -3.89 -1.91 8.53
N LYS A 179 -4.50 -2.98 8.02
CA LYS A 179 -4.30 -4.35 8.53
C LYS A 179 -4.16 -5.31 7.37
N GLY A 180 -3.12 -6.12 7.39
CA GLY A 180 -2.76 -7.11 6.37
C GLY A 180 -2.54 -8.50 6.97
N GLY A 181 -1.67 -9.28 6.32
CA GLY A 181 -1.16 -10.57 6.80
C GLY A 181 -2.12 -11.74 6.62
N PHE A 182 -3.37 -11.46 6.25
CA PHE A 182 -4.46 -12.42 6.10
C PHE A 182 -4.73 -13.31 7.31
N GLN A 183 -4.27 -12.91 8.50
CA GLN A 183 -4.70 -13.52 9.73
C GLN A 183 -6.16 -13.15 10.01
N GLU A 184 -6.87 -14.03 10.72
CA GLU A 184 -8.27 -13.78 11.06
C GLU A 184 -8.38 -12.54 11.96
N GLN A 185 -9.32 -11.68 11.59
CA GLN A 185 -9.69 -10.47 12.29
C GLN A 185 -11.15 -10.63 12.69
N SER A 186 -11.45 -10.42 13.97
CA SER A 186 -12.83 -10.33 14.46
C SER A 186 -12.95 -9.11 15.35
N LEU A 187 -13.68 -8.11 14.87
CA LEU A 187 -13.81 -6.81 15.51
C LEU A 187 -15.26 -6.30 15.45
N ARG A 188 -15.60 -5.41 16.38
CA ARG A 188 -16.91 -4.79 16.44
C ARG A 188 -16.81 -3.36 15.91
N LEU A 189 -17.55 -3.06 14.84
CA LEU A 189 -17.59 -1.74 14.23
C LEU A 189 -18.40 -0.76 15.09
N GLY A 190 -18.29 0.54 14.76
CA GLY A 190 -18.96 1.62 15.49
C GLY A 190 -20.48 1.59 15.41
N ASP A 191 -21.04 0.91 14.40
CA ASP A 191 -22.48 0.63 14.29
C ASP A 191 -22.93 -0.61 15.08
N GLY A 192 -21.99 -1.27 15.75
CA GLY A 192 -22.21 -2.47 16.56
C GLY A 192 -22.14 -3.78 15.79
N GLN A 193 -22.02 -3.77 14.45
CA GLN A 193 -21.89 -4.98 13.63
C GLN A 193 -20.56 -5.66 13.89
N ARG A 194 -20.56 -6.99 13.79
CA ARG A 194 -19.32 -7.78 13.84
C ARG A 194 -18.74 -7.87 12.44
N HIS A 195 -17.50 -7.41 12.28
CA HIS A 195 -16.68 -7.64 11.10
C HIS A 195 -15.77 -8.83 11.38
N THR A 196 -15.91 -9.90 10.59
CA THR A 196 -15.02 -11.06 10.65
C THR A 196 -14.45 -11.32 9.28
N GLY A 197 -13.13 -11.48 9.19
CA GLY A 197 -12.51 -11.89 7.95
C GLY A 197 -11.00 -11.93 7.96
N ARG A 198 -10.46 -12.31 6.80
CA ARG A 198 -9.02 -12.45 6.58
C ARG A 198 -8.51 -11.48 5.51
N ALA A 199 -9.36 -10.62 4.97
CA ALA A 199 -8.93 -9.66 3.97
C ALA A 199 -8.05 -8.57 4.61
N ALA A 200 -7.25 -7.92 3.79
CA ALA A 200 -6.59 -6.69 4.19
C ALA A 200 -7.58 -5.53 4.18
N HIS A 201 -7.38 -4.56 5.06
CA HIS A 201 -8.28 -3.43 5.24
C HIS A 201 -7.53 -2.12 5.44
N ILE A 202 -8.19 -1.02 5.08
CA ILE A 202 -7.99 0.26 5.76
C ILE A 202 -9.16 0.39 6.74
N PHE A 203 -8.85 0.66 7.99
CA PHE A 203 -9.82 1.01 9.01
C PHE A 203 -9.76 2.51 9.29
N ARG A 204 -10.86 3.04 9.85
CA ARG A 204 -10.99 4.42 10.33
C ARG A 204 -11.70 4.40 11.68
N ALA A 205 -11.28 5.26 12.61
CA ALA A 205 -12.04 5.59 13.82
C ALA A 205 -11.76 7.03 14.27
N ARG A 206 -12.61 7.59 15.13
CA ARG A 206 -12.27 8.82 15.86
C ARG A 206 -11.06 8.57 16.79
N PRO A 207 -10.31 9.60 17.21
CA PRO A 207 -9.18 9.45 18.12
C PRO A 207 -9.53 8.76 19.46
N ASP A 208 -10.79 8.82 19.89
CA ASP A 208 -11.29 8.12 21.08
C ASP A 208 -11.67 6.64 20.82
N GLY A 209 -11.47 6.14 19.60
CA GLY A 209 -11.79 4.77 19.17
C GLY A 209 -13.24 4.57 18.73
N SER A 210 -14.09 5.58 18.81
CA SER A 210 -15.50 5.49 18.40
C SER A 210 -15.66 5.57 16.87
N GLU A 211 -16.86 5.24 16.37
CA GLU A 211 -17.21 5.27 14.94
C GLU A 211 -16.25 4.46 14.05
N MET A 212 -15.79 3.31 14.54
CA MET A 212 -14.88 2.46 13.77
C MET A 212 -15.57 1.88 12.52
N GLU A 213 -14.94 2.01 11.36
CA GLU A 213 -15.46 1.55 10.07
C GLU A 213 -14.37 0.88 9.22
N VAL A 214 -14.79 -0.04 8.35
CA VAL A 214 -13.97 -0.56 7.26
C VAL A 214 -14.07 0.41 6.08
N VAL A 215 -12.95 0.92 5.60
CA VAL A 215 -12.90 1.87 4.49
C VAL A 215 -12.74 1.13 3.16
N ILE A 216 -11.81 0.18 3.09
CA ILE A 216 -11.59 -0.67 1.92
C ILE A 216 -11.38 -2.12 2.34
N THR A 217 -11.54 -3.03 1.39
CA THR A 217 -11.19 -4.45 1.53
C THR A 217 -10.19 -4.83 0.45
N GLY A 218 -9.26 -5.73 0.73
CA GLY A 218 -8.18 -6.03 -0.21
C GLY A 218 -7.63 -7.43 -0.11
N GLY A 219 -7.18 -7.95 -1.26
CA GLY A 219 -6.44 -9.19 -1.38
C GLY A 219 -4.93 -8.99 -1.31
N MET A 220 -4.45 -7.78 -1.01
CA MET A 220 -3.03 -7.45 -0.81
C MET A 220 -2.51 -7.96 0.54
N ASN A 221 -1.25 -8.39 0.59
CA ASN A 221 -0.68 -8.93 1.83
C ASN A 221 -0.31 -7.83 2.83
N ASN A 222 0.29 -6.72 2.37
CA ASN A 222 0.84 -5.71 3.26
C ASN A 222 0.52 -4.28 2.72
N PRO A 223 -0.67 -3.75 3.01
CA PRO A 223 -0.93 -2.31 2.91
C PRO A 223 -0.12 -1.55 3.97
N VAL A 224 0.67 -0.54 3.59
CA VAL A 224 1.68 0.09 4.46
C VAL A 224 1.33 1.54 4.80
N GLY A 225 1.64 2.48 3.90
CA GLY A 225 1.55 3.92 4.14
C GLY A 225 0.25 4.54 3.65
N LEU A 226 -0.27 5.55 4.37
CA LEU A 226 -1.41 6.35 3.92
C LEU A 226 -1.05 7.83 3.79
N ALA A 227 -1.42 8.41 2.64
CA ALA A 227 -1.38 9.84 2.39
C ALA A 227 -2.78 10.35 2.02
N PHE A 228 -3.03 11.64 2.27
CA PHE A 228 -4.32 12.27 2.03
C PHE A 228 -4.16 13.54 1.19
N SER A 229 -5.10 13.77 0.27
CA SER A 229 -5.23 15.10 -0.35
C SER A 229 -5.85 16.10 0.63
N GLU A 230 -5.66 17.39 0.38
CA GLU A 230 -6.31 18.45 1.19
C GLU A 230 -7.84 18.37 1.15
N SER A 231 -8.41 17.80 0.07
CA SER A 231 -9.84 17.56 -0.10
C SER A 231 -10.33 16.22 0.47
N GLY A 232 -9.44 15.36 1.00
CA GLY A 232 -9.80 14.14 1.72
C GLY A 232 -9.79 12.85 0.89
N GLU A 233 -9.19 12.85 -0.30
CA GLU A 233 -8.87 11.61 -1.04
C GLU A 233 -7.74 10.84 -0.34
N ARG A 234 -7.71 9.52 -0.51
CA ARG A 234 -6.76 8.63 0.16
C ARG A 234 -5.86 7.93 -0.84
N PHE A 235 -4.59 7.83 -0.52
CA PHE A 235 -3.59 7.09 -1.29
C PHE A 235 -2.89 6.09 -0.39
N LEU A 236 -2.76 4.85 -0.87
CA LEU A 236 -2.20 3.75 -0.10
C LEU A 236 -0.99 3.17 -0.83
N SER A 237 0.18 3.19 -0.19
CA SER A 237 1.35 2.41 -0.62
C SER A 237 1.29 0.99 -0.05
N GLY A 238 1.92 0.04 -0.72
CA GLY A 238 2.12 -1.28 -0.12
C GLY A 238 2.64 -2.33 -1.08
N THR A 239 2.77 -3.54 -0.55
CA THR A 239 3.34 -4.67 -1.29
C THR A 239 2.29 -5.70 -1.67
N PHE A 240 2.58 -6.43 -2.75
CA PHE A 240 1.74 -7.54 -3.24
C PHE A 240 0.34 -7.12 -3.71
N PHE A 241 0.24 -5.94 -4.32
CA PHE A 241 -0.98 -5.42 -4.92
C PHE A 241 -1.32 -6.10 -6.24
N ASP A 242 -0.32 -6.49 -7.02
CA ASP A 242 -0.56 -7.15 -8.31
C ASP A 242 0.47 -8.23 -8.52
N LEU A 243 0.03 -9.45 -8.78
CA LEU A 243 0.94 -10.54 -9.09
C LEU A 243 0.51 -11.28 -10.35
N SER A 244 -0.27 -10.60 -11.20
CA SER A 244 -0.81 -11.16 -12.44
C SER A 244 0.27 -11.44 -13.49
N LYS A 245 1.43 -10.76 -13.41
CA LYS A 245 2.55 -10.89 -14.35
C LYS A 245 3.88 -10.67 -13.64
N PRO A 246 4.99 -11.27 -14.13
CA PRO A 246 6.33 -10.99 -13.61
C PRO A 246 6.64 -9.50 -13.58
N GLY A 247 7.28 -9.04 -12.50
CA GLY A 247 7.67 -7.63 -12.34
C GLY A 247 6.53 -6.70 -11.91
N ARG A 248 5.29 -7.16 -11.82
CA ARG A 248 4.20 -6.47 -11.09
C ARG A 248 4.15 -7.08 -9.69
N ARG A 249 4.16 -6.24 -8.66
CA ARG A 249 4.16 -6.70 -7.26
C ARG A 249 3.63 -5.62 -6.34
N ASP A 250 4.34 -4.51 -6.24
CA ASP A 250 4.10 -3.45 -5.28
C ASP A 250 3.59 -2.19 -5.98
N GLY A 251 2.99 -1.26 -5.24
CA GLY A 251 2.44 -0.07 -5.87
C GLY A 251 1.73 0.91 -4.94
N ILE A 252 1.01 1.83 -5.58
CA ILE A 252 0.14 2.81 -4.92
C ILE A 252 -1.29 2.62 -5.42
N LEU A 253 -2.27 2.75 -4.53
CA LEU A 253 -3.70 2.75 -4.82
C LEU A 253 -4.28 4.14 -4.58
N HIS A 254 -5.26 4.54 -5.38
CA HIS A 254 -6.23 5.55 -4.99
C HIS A 254 -7.38 4.84 -4.26
N ALA A 255 -7.45 4.99 -2.93
CA ALA A 255 -8.33 4.23 -2.05
C ALA A 255 -9.69 4.92 -1.85
N VAL A 256 -10.74 4.39 -2.49
CA VAL A 256 -12.12 4.89 -2.38
C VAL A 256 -12.93 3.99 -1.46
N TYR A 257 -13.81 4.60 -0.66
CA TYR A 257 -14.68 3.90 0.29
C TYR A 257 -15.50 2.80 -0.38
N GLY A 258 -15.57 1.62 0.26
CA GLY A 258 -16.21 0.41 -0.26
C GLY A 258 -15.35 -0.37 -1.26
N GLY A 259 -14.23 0.20 -1.70
CA GLY A 259 -13.41 -0.35 -2.78
C GLY A 259 -12.77 -1.68 -2.43
N MET A 260 -12.63 -2.54 -3.45
CA MET A 260 -11.91 -3.81 -3.36
C MET A 260 -10.62 -3.76 -4.17
N TYR A 261 -9.47 -4.10 -3.55
CA TYR A 261 -8.15 -3.87 -4.13
C TYR A 261 -7.19 -5.06 -4.01
N GLY A 262 -5.99 -4.90 -4.59
CA GLY A 262 -4.89 -5.84 -4.47
C GLY A 262 -5.00 -7.00 -5.46
N ARG A 263 -4.33 -8.11 -5.16
CA ARG A 263 -4.36 -9.30 -6.02
C ARG A 263 -5.69 -10.03 -5.86
N LYS A 264 -6.15 -10.70 -6.92
CA LYS A 264 -7.29 -11.61 -6.84
C LYS A 264 -6.92 -12.77 -5.90
N ASN A 265 -7.52 -12.77 -4.72
CA ASN A 265 -7.32 -13.79 -3.70
C ASN A 265 -8.68 -14.17 -3.14
N ASP A 266 -9.36 -15.07 -3.83
CA ASP A 266 -10.72 -15.46 -3.48
C ASP A 266 -10.79 -16.05 -2.06
N ARG A 267 -9.68 -16.57 -1.48
CA ARG A 267 -9.65 -17.07 -0.09
C ARG A 267 -10.02 -16.03 0.94
N VAL A 268 -9.65 -14.78 0.69
CA VAL A 268 -9.92 -13.68 1.62
C VAL A 268 -11.00 -12.75 1.09
N LEU A 269 -11.21 -12.70 -0.22
CA LEU A 269 -12.14 -11.76 -0.84
C LEU A 269 -13.55 -12.31 -1.08
N ALA A 270 -13.72 -13.63 -1.27
CA ALA A 270 -15.00 -14.18 -1.73
C ALA A 270 -16.16 -14.03 -0.74
N GLN A 271 -15.87 -13.79 0.53
CA GLN A 271 -16.87 -13.54 1.57
C GLN A 271 -17.32 -12.08 1.65
N HIS A 272 -16.63 -11.16 0.95
CA HIS A 272 -16.93 -9.74 1.02
C HIS A 272 -17.78 -9.32 -0.19
N PRO A 273 -18.90 -8.60 0.01
CA PRO A 273 -19.65 -8.00 -1.08
C PRO A 273 -18.74 -7.14 -1.96
N HIS A 274 -18.80 -7.35 -3.28
CA HIS A 274 -17.95 -6.65 -4.24
C HIS A 274 -18.75 -6.14 -5.44
N THR A 275 -18.33 -5.02 -6.03
CA THR A 275 -19.01 -4.37 -7.15
C THR A 275 -18.63 -4.95 -8.52
N GLY A 276 -18.35 -6.25 -8.59
CA GLY A 276 -18.01 -6.96 -9.83
C GLY A 276 -16.51 -7.09 -10.18
N GLY A 277 -15.60 -6.51 -9.39
CA GLY A 277 -14.16 -6.69 -9.62
C GLY A 277 -13.27 -5.86 -8.70
N LEU A 278 -11.96 -5.96 -8.92
CA LEU A 278 -10.94 -5.17 -8.23
C LEU A 278 -10.78 -3.80 -8.89
N LEU A 279 -10.62 -2.75 -8.09
CA LEU A 279 -10.35 -1.41 -8.58
C LEU A 279 -8.90 -1.27 -9.08
N PRO A 280 -8.66 -0.40 -10.08
CA PRO A 280 -7.34 -0.22 -10.68
C PRO A 280 -6.27 0.20 -9.67
N ILE A 281 -5.05 -0.30 -9.89
CA ILE A 281 -3.84 0.14 -9.18
C ILE A 281 -3.34 1.41 -9.85
N LEU A 282 -3.07 2.45 -9.06
CA LEU A 282 -2.69 3.77 -9.54
C LEU A 282 -1.27 3.75 -10.12
N ALA A 283 -0.29 3.27 -9.34
CA ALA A 283 1.11 3.16 -9.77
C ALA A 283 1.64 1.73 -9.53
N GLN A 284 2.29 1.15 -10.55
CA GLN A 284 3.01 -0.13 -10.43
C GLN A 284 4.49 0.15 -10.18
N MET A 285 5.07 -0.48 -9.16
CA MET A 285 6.41 -0.13 -8.67
C MET A 285 7.36 -1.32 -8.62
N GLY A 286 6.99 -2.45 -9.23
CA GLY A 286 7.80 -3.66 -9.19
C GLY A 286 8.03 -4.14 -7.76
N PRO A 287 9.21 -4.69 -7.42
CA PRO A 287 9.52 -5.16 -6.07
C PRO A 287 10.04 -4.03 -5.16
N ALA A 288 9.44 -2.83 -5.21
CA ALA A 288 9.95 -1.65 -4.53
C ALA A 288 9.93 -1.72 -3.00
N ALA A 289 9.07 -2.54 -2.41
CA ALA A 289 8.75 -2.47 -0.98
C ALA A 289 8.44 -1.01 -0.55
N PRO A 290 7.44 -0.37 -1.17
CA PRO A 290 7.06 0.99 -0.82
C PRO A 290 6.53 1.02 0.61
N SER A 291 6.95 2.04 1.36
CA SER A 291 6.70 2.20 2.79
C SER A 291 6.01 3.54 3.06
N GLY A 292 6.58 4.43 3.87
CA GLY A 292 6.01 5.75 4.15
C GLY A 292 5.70 6.52 2.86
N ILE A 293 4.53 7.17 2.85
CA ILE A 293 4.03 7.94 1.72
C ILE A 293 3.46 9.27 2.21
N LEU A 294 3.73 10.33 1.47
CA LEU A 294 3.35 11.70 1.80
C LEU A 294 2.77 12.42 0.59
N MET A 295 1.75 13.24 0.82
CA MET A 295 1.39 14.34 -0.08
C MET A 295 1.75 15.65 0.63
N PRO A 296 2.79 16.40 0.17
CA PRO A 296 3.18 17.65 0.82
C PRO A 296 2.04 18.67 0.81
N ARG A 297 1.88 19.42 1.90
CA ARG A 297 0.82 20.44 2.01
C ARG A 297 1.33 21.82 1.61
N SER A 298 2.62 22.08 1.82
CA SER A 298 3.24 23.31 1.36
C SER A 298 3.68 23.18 -0.10
N ASN A 299 3.83 24.33 -0.77
CA ASN A 299 4.47 24.37 -2.09
C ASN A 299 5.93 24.86 -1.98
N ALA A 300 6.56 24.78 -0.81
CA ALA A 300 7.93 25.27 -0.60
C ALA A 300 8.94 24.58 -1.52
N LEU A 301 8.70 23.30 -1.83
CA LEU A 301 9.52 22.51 -2.74
C LEU A 301 8.99 22.46 -4.18
N GLY A 302 7.84 23.08 -4.48
CA GLY A 302 7.26 23.04 -5.83
C GLY A 302 6.66 21.69 -6.23
N ILE A 303 6.27 20.85 -5.26
CA ILE A 303 5.80 19.46 -5.47
C ILE A 303 4.51 19.13 -4.70
N LYS A 304 3.71 20.14 -4.31
CA LYS A 304 2.51 20.00 -3.45
C LYS A 304 1.48 18.96 -3.94
N ASP A 305 1.35 18.78 -5.25
CA ASP A 305 0.33 17.91 -5.85
C ASP A 305 0.85 16.51 -6.24
N ALA A 306 2.07 16.17 -5.81
CA ALA A 306 2.66 14.86 -6.02
C ALA A 306 2.64 14.02 -4.74
N LEU A 307 2.59 12.70 -4.91
CA LEU A 307 2.92 11.77 -3.81
C LEU A 307 4.42 11.52 -3.80
N LEU A 308 5.02 11.53 -2.62
CA LEU A 308 6.36 11.03 -2.36
C LEU A 308 6.27 9.71 -1.62
N CYS A 309 7.02 8.71 -2.05
CA CYS A 309 7.00 7.38 -1.44
C CYS A 309 8.41 6.87 -1.18
N ALA A 310 8.65 6.33 0.01
CA ALA A 310 9.90 5.69 0.37
C ALA A 310 9.95 4.26 -0.21
N ASP A 311 10.85 4.04 -1.17
CA ASP A 311 11.05 2.75 -1.83
C ASP A 311 12.24 2.01 -1.21
N PHE A 312 11.95 1.21 -0.16
CA PHE A 312 12.96 0.52 0.63
C PHE A 312 13.96 -0.26 -0.24
N ASN A 313 13.47 -1.07 -1.19
CA ASN A 313 14.33 -1.92 -2.01
C ASN A 313 14.99 -1.20 -3.18
N LEU A 314 14.40 -0.09 -3.64
CA LEU A 314 14.94 0.68 -4.77
C LEU A 314 15.88 1.79 -4.32
N ARG A 315 16.02 2.01 -3.00
CA ARG A 315 17.01 2.92 -2.41
C ARG A 315 16.74 4.36 -2.83
N ARG A 316 15.46 4.73 -2.85
CA ARG A 316 15.02 6.03 -3.34
C ARG A 316 13.75 6.53 -2.65
N ILE A 317 13.53 7.82 -2.76
CA ILE A 317 12.21 8.43 -2.65
C ILE A 317 11.69 8.62 -4.08
N SER A 318 10.60 7.93 -4.43
CA SER A 318 9.91 8.14 -5.71
C SER A 318 8.94 9.31 -5.61
N ARG A 319 8.74 10.01 -6.72
CA ARG A 319 7.74 11.06 -6.89
C ARG A 319 6.71 10.65 -7.93
N HIS A 320 5.44 10.87 -7.59
CA HIS A 320 4.28 10.44 -8.36
C HIS A 320 3.38 11.65 -8.61
N LYS A 321 3.50 12.26 -9.80
CA LYS A 321 2.73 13.44 -10.20
C LYS A 321 1.33 13.00 -10.63
N LEU A 322 0.31 13.52 -9.96
CA LEU A 322 -1.08 13.13 -10.20
C LEU A 322 -1.74 14.03 -11.24
N THR A 323 -2.46 13.44 -12.18
CA THR A 323 -3.35 14.15 -13.11
C THR A 323 -4.77 13.60 -12.95
N ARG A 324 -5.78 14.48 -12.90
CA ARG A 324 -7.19 14.06 -12.85
C ARG A 324 -7.56 13.28 -14.11
N SER A 325 -8.20 12.13 -13.95
CA SER A 325 -8.65 11.29 -15.07
C SER A 325 -9.95 10.56 -14.69
N GLY A 326 -11.05 10.94 -15.34
CA GLY A 326 -12.39 10.50 -14.95
C GLY A 326 -12.66 10.84 -13.48
N SER A 327 -13.25 9.90 -12.75
CA SER A 327 -13.48 10.05 -11.30
C SER A 327 -12.26 9.73 -10.41
N SER A 328 -11.08 9.49 -11.01
CA SER A 328 -9.85 9.07 -10.33
C SER A 328 -8.64 9.86 -10.85
N TYR A 329 -7.45 9.26 -10.83
CA TYR A 329 -6.20 9.86 -11.25
C TYR A 329 -5.42 8.96 -12.21
N THR A 330 -4.62 9.58 -13.08
CA THR A 330 -3.44 8.97 -13.69
C THR A 330 -2.19 9.50 -13.01
N VAL A 331 -1.06 8.82 -13.21
CA VAL A 331 0.19 9.14 -12.53
C VAL A 331 1.41 9.05 -13.45
N GLU A 332 2.30 10.02 -13.33
CA GLU A 332 3.66 9.97 -13.86
C GLU A 332 4.65 9.77 -12.71
N THR A 333 5.59 8.83 -12.84
CA THR A 333 6.51 8.46 -11.76
C THR A 333 7.96 8.72 -12.14
N ASP A 334 8.71 9.41 -11.27
CA ASP A 334 10.14 9.65 -11.38
C ASP A 334 10.87 9.44 -10.03
N SER A 335 12.20 9.38 -10.02
CA SER A 335 13.00 9.36 -8.77
C SER A 335 13.22 10.81 -8.29
N PHE A 336 12.94 11.09 -7.01
CA PHE A 336 13.21 12.39 -6.39
C PHE A 336 14.51 12.43 -5.58
N LEU A 337 14.82 11.34 -4.88
CA LEU A 337 16.11 11.15 -4.21
C LEU A 337 16.53 9.71 -4.43
N GLU A 338 17.78 9.44 -4.81
CA GLU A 338 18.29 8.07 -4.98
C GLU A 338 19.71 7.96 -4.43
N SER A 339 20.03 6.83 -3.79
CA SER A 339 21.39 6.52 -3.32
C SER A 339 22.06 5.48 -4.22
N ASP A 340 23.36 5.63 -4.46
CA ASP A 340 24.17 4.62 -5.14
C ASP A 340 24.41 3.37 -4.28
N GLN A 341 24.46 3.52 -2.95
CA GLN A 341 24.71 2.43 -2.01
C GLN A 341 23.49 1.53 -1.82
N THR A 342 23.73 0.23 -1.79
CA THR A 342 22.72 -0.80 -1.50
C THR A 342 22.21 -0.78 -0.07
N ASP A 343 22.93 -0.10 0.83
CA ASP A 343 22.63 -0.08 2.25
C ASP A 343 21.73 1.11 2.66
N PHE A 344 21.30 1.94 1.71
CA PHE A 344 20.29 2.99 1.91
C PHE A 344 18.89 2.39 1.80
N HIS A 345 18.14 2.40 2.90
CA HIS A 345 16.82 1.79 3.01
C HIS A 345 15.83 2.81 3.58
N PRO A 346 15.28 3.70 2.72
CA PRO A 346 14.33 4.69 3.16
C PRO A 346 13.03 4.00 3.58
N THR A 347 12.51 4.40 4.74
CA THR A 347 11.31 3.82 5.37
C THR A 347 10.18 4.83 5.56
N ASP A 348 10.52 6.12 5.64
CA ASP A 348 9.53 7.18 5.81
C ASP A 348 9.97 8.51 5.21
N VAL A 349 8.97 9.34 4.86
CA VAL A 349 9.15 10.71 4.39
C VAL A 349 8.04 11.61 4.96
N ILE A 350 8.41 12.67 5.66
CA ILE A 350 7.45 13.64 6.26
C ILE A 350 7.83 15.08 5.94
N GLU A 351 6.87 16.00 6.09
CA GLU A 351 7.07 17.45 5.89
C GLU A 351 7.21 18.17 7.25
N ASP A 352 8.20 19.07 7.37
CA ASP A 352 8.38 19.97 8.53
C ASP A 352 7.68 21.33 8.31
N ALA A 353 7.59 22.15 9.35
CA ALA A 353 6.84 23.41 9.37
C ALA A 353 7.37 24.49 8.40
N ASP A 354 8.62 24.38 7.96
CA ASP A 354 9.23 25.22 6.93
C ASP A 354 8.97 24.75 5.49
N GLY A 355 8.32 23.59 5.33
CA GLY A 355 8.04 22.95 4.05
C GLY A 355 9.20 22.10 3.50
N SER A 356 10.29 21.93 4.26
CA SER A 356 11.31 20.93 3.97
C SER A 356 10.81 19.51 4.25
N LEU A 357 11.51 18.52 3.70
CA LEU A 357 11.19 17.10 3.91
C LEU A 357 12.24 16.45 4.80
N LEU A 358 11.80 15.56 5.68
CA LEU A 358 12.67 14.62 6.38
C LEU A 358 12.50 13.21 5.79
N VAL A 359 13.62 12.52 5.56
CA VAL A 359 13.68 11.13 5.07
C VAL A 359 14.36 10.28 6.14
N ALA A 360 13.68 9.23 6.61
CA ALA A 360 14.26 8.23 7.50
C ALA A 360 14.91 7.12 6.66
N ASP A 361 16.20 6.91 6.86
CA ASP A 361 16.94 5.75 6.39
C ASP A 361 17.21 4.82 7.57
N THR A 362 16.73 3.59 7.51
CA THR A 362 16.83 2.65 8.64
C THR A 362 18.18 1.91 8.69
N GLY A 363 19.04 2.08 7.67
CA GLY A 363 20.26 1.29 7.51
C GLY A 363 19.94 -0.15 7.09
N SER A 364 20.86 -1.09 7.36
CA SER A 364 20.79 -2.44 6.75
C SER A 364 20.48 -3.58 7.72
N TRP A 365 19.69 -3.33 8.77
CA TRP A 365 19.32 -4.39 9.72
C TRP A 365 18.21 -5.31 9.18
N TYR A 366 17.22 -4.76 8.49
CA TYR A 366 16.00 -5.50 8.15
C TYR A 366 16.20 -6.50 7.00
N HIS A 367 15.81 -7.75 7.22
CA HIS A 367 15.81 -8.81 6.19
C HIS A 367 14.57 -9.71 6.23
N ILE A 368 13.64 -9.49 7.18
CA ILE A 368 12.51 -10.39 7.42
C ILE A 368 11.63 -10.44 6.17
N CYS A 369 11.53 -11.63 5.56
CA CYS A 369 10.71 -11.90 4.37
C CYS A 369 10.96 -10.97 3.17
N CYS A 370 12.10 -10.26 3.14
CA CYS A 370 12.47 -9.41 2.03
C CYS A 370 13.02 -10.28 0.86
N PRO A 371 12.50 -10.12 -0.37
CA PRO A 371 13.00 -10.89 -1.51
C PRO A 371 14.41 -10.47 -1.94
N THR A 372 14.82 -9.23 -1.65
CA THR A 372 16.05 -8.60 -2.14
C THR A 372 17.08 -8.36 -1.04
N SER A 373 16.67 -7.92 0.16
CA SER A 373 17.55 -7.84 1.34
C SER A 373 17.63 -9.22 2.02
N LYS A 374 18.57 -10.05 1.56
CA LYS A 374 18.76 -11.43 2.07
C LYS A 374 19.77 -11.54 3.21
N SER A 375 20.49 -10.46 3.52
CA SER A 375 21.52 -10.45 4.57
C SER A 375 21.37 -9.21 5.44
N SER A 376 21.15 -9.42 6.74
CA SER A 376 21.18 -8.36 7.74
C SER A 376 22.61 -7.93 8.04
N LYS A 377 22.85 -6.62 8.07
CA LYS A 377 24.07 -5.94 8.49
C LYS A 377 23.71 -4.92 9.59
N PRO A 378 23.32 -5.36 10.80
CA PRO A 378 22.78 -4.47 11.83
C PRO A 378 23.78 -3.40 12.33
N GLN A 379 25.07 -3.60 12.06
CA GLN A 379 26.14 -2.63 12.30
C GLN A 379 26.12 -1.42 11.35
N ILE A 380 25.45 -1.53 10.20
CA ILE A 380 25.24 -0.39 9.30
C ILE A 380 24.02 0.36 9.80
N LEU A 381 24.28 1.46 10.50
CA LEU A 381 23.29 2.35 11.06
C LEU A 381 22.67 3.24 9.98
N GLY A 382 21.50 3.75 10.31
CA GLY A 382 20.75 4.69 9.50
C GLY A 382 20.98 6.15 9.90
N ALA A 383 20.18 7.04 9.31
CA ALA A 383 20.19 8.47 9.59
C ALA A 383 18.87 9.11 9.15
N ILE A 384 18.65 10.36 9.58
CA ILE A 384 17.57 11.22 9.10
C ILE A 384 18.19 12.32 8.23
N TYR A 385 17.68 12.46 7.01
CA TYR A 385 18.12 13.48 6.05
C TYR A 385 17.05 14.53 5.83
N ARG A 386 17.43 15.80 5.73
CA ARG A 386 16.56 16.92 5.36
C ARG A 386 16.78 17.32 3.90
N ILE A 387 15.70 17.48 3.15
CA ILE A 387 15.69 18.01 1.77
C ILE A 387 15.00 19.37 1.76
N GLN A 388 15.66 20.38 1.20
CA GLN A 388 15.10 21.72 1.01
C GLN A 388 15.59 22.37 -0.29
N LYS A 389 14.90 23.41 -0.76
CA LYS A 389 15.39 24.24 -1.87
C LYS A 389 16.70 24.96 -1.49
N THR A 390 17.63 25.14 -2.42
CA THR A 390 18.91 25.81 -2.16
C THR A 390 18.74 27.28 -1.76
N ASP A 391 17.69 27.93 -2.24
CA ASP A 391 17.28 29.29 -1.90
C ASP A 391 16.17 29.34 -0.83
N ALA A 392 15.93 28.23 -0.12
CA ALA A 392 14.93 28.17 0.92
C ALA A 392 15.22 29.21 2.02
N THR A 393 14.16 29.90 2.44
CA THR A 393 14.21 30.80 3.60
C THR A 393 13.26 30.27 4.66
N ALA A 394 13.79 29.99 5.85
CA ALA A 394 12.97 29.54 6.96
C ALA A 394 11.90 30.59 7.28
N PRO A 395 10.59 30.21 7.34
CA PRO A 395 9.56 31.17 7.66
C PRO A 395 9.72 31.65 9.11
N LYS A 396 9.48 32.94 9.33
CA LYS A 396 9.43 33.49 10.69
C LYS A 396 8.30 32.81 11.46
N ASP A 397 8.61 32.34 12.67
CA ASP A 397 7.63 31.67 13.54
C ASP A 397 6.95 30.49 12.82
N PRO A 398 7.70 29.47 12.37
CA PRO A 398 7.20 28.44 11.44
C PRO A 398 5.95 27.71 11.95
N ARG A 399 5.81 27.60 13.28
CA ARG A 399 4.71 26.90 13.97
C ARG A 399 3.64 27.83 14.54
N GLY A 400 3.78 29.15 14.35
CA GLY A 400 2.76 30.13 14.75
C GLY A 400 2.69 30.42 16.25
N PHE A 401 3.71 30.15 17.05
CA PHE A 401 3.68 30.34 18.50
C PHE A 401 3.50 31.80 18.93
N LYS A 402 3.80 32.76 18.04
CA LYS A 402 3.63 34.19 18.32
C LYS A 402 2.21 34.70 18.02
N LEU A 403 1.34 33.86 17.45
CA LEU A 403 -0.08 34.18 17.24
C LEU A 403 -0.86 34.05 18.54
N ASP A 404 -1.98 34.77 18.65
CA ASP A 404 -2.86 34.68 19.82
C ASP A 404 -3.79 33.47 19.72
N TRP A 405 -3.34 32.34 20.25
CA TRP A 405 -4.14 31.11 20.31
C TRP A 405 -5.22 31.11 21.39
N LYS A 406 -5.22 32.08 22.31
CA LYS A 406 -6.32 32.24 23.29
C LYS A 406 -7.56 32.82 22.62
N LYS A 407 -7.37 33.56 21.54
CA LYS A 407 -8.42 34.12 20.69
C LYS A 407 -8.10 33.87 19.21
N PRO A 408 -8.22 32.61 18.74
CA PRO A 408 -7.85 32.25 17.38
C PRO A 408 -8.68 33.05 16.36
N ASP A 409 -8.02 33.61 15.35
CA ASP A 409 -8.66 34.40 14.30
C ASP A 409 -8.91 33.53 13.06
N VAL A 410 -10.07 33.67 12.42
CA VAL A 410 -10.44 32.90 11.23
C VAL A 410 -9.49 33.12 10.05
N SER A 411 -8.79 34.26 10.00
CA SER A 411 -7.76 34.55 9.00
C SER A 411 -6.56 33.61 9.09
N TYR A 412 -6.34 32.93 10.22
CA TYR A 412 -5.25 31.94 10.37
C TYR A 412 -5.45 30.72 9.45
N LEU A 413 -6.68 30.46 8.99
CA LEU A 413 -6.96 29.46 7.94
C LEU A 413 -6.39 29.85 6.57
N SER A 414 -5.99 31.11 6.38
CA SER A 414 -5.34 31.63 5.17
C SER A 414 -3.83 31.82 5.33
N ASP A 415 -3.24 31.31 6.41
CA ASP A 415 -1.79 31.39 6.63
C ASP A 415 -1.02 30.59 5.57
N LYS A 416 0.20 31.04 5.25
CA LYS A 416 1.09 30.34 4.31
C LYS A 416 1.71 29.10 4.96
N ARG A 417 1.89 29.11 6.29
CA ARG A 417 2.45 28.03 7.11
C ARG A 417 1.38 26.96 7.34
N GLN A 418 1.55 25.78 6.77
CA GLN A 418 0.52 24.73 6.84
C GLN A 418 0.29 24.16 8.25
N VAL A 419 1.32 24.23 9.10
CA VAL A 419 1.19 23.89 10.53
C VAL A 419 0.23 24.85 11.24
N VAL A 420 0.30 26.16 10.92
CA VAL A 420 -0.63 27.16 11.48
C VAL A 420 -2.05 26.90 11.00
N VAL A 421 -2.25 26.59 9.72
CA VAL A 421 -3.56 26.24 9.18
C VAL A 421 -4.13 25.00 9.90
N SER A 422 -3.32 23.97 10.11
CA SER A 422 -3.73 22.75 10.82
C SER A 422 -4.15 23.04 12.27
N ARG A 423 -3.37 23.83 13.00
CA ARG A 423 -3.72 24.24 14.36
C ARG A 423 -4.97 25.13 14.40
N ALA A 424 -5.14 26.02 13.42
CA ALA A 424 -6.32 26.86 13.30
C ALA A 424 -7.59 26.04 13.04
N ILE A 425 -7.52 24.95 12.26
CA ILE A 425 -8.65 24.05 12.03
C ILE A 425 -9.20 23.50 13.36
N GLU A 426 -8.32 23.04 14.24
CA GLU A 426 -8.71 22.51 15.55
C GLU A 426 -9.16 23.64 16.51
N ALA A 427 -8.41 24.74 16.58
CA ALA A 427 -8.69 25.83 17.52
C ALA A 427 -10.02 26.56 17.22
N LEU A 428 -10.40 26.65 15.94
CA LEU A 428 -11.62 27.31 15.49
C LEU A 428 -12.86 26.39 15.49
N ALA A 429 -12.70 25.09 15.72
CA ALA A 429 -13.79 24.10 15.73
C ALA A 429 -14.72 24.23 16.95
N LYS A 430 -15.41 25.38 17.06
CA LYS A 430 -16.35 25.71 18.14
C LYS A 430 -17.61 26.35 17.58
N GLU A 431 -18.75 26.14 18.23
CA GLU A 431 -20.06 26.62 17.74
C GLU A 431 -20.10 28.14 17.53
N GLU A 432 -19.49 28.93 18.42
CA GLU A 432 -19.43 30.38 18.33
C GLU A 432 -18.72 30.89 17.05
N ASN A 433 -17.87 30.07 16.44
CA ASN A 433 -17.08 30.42 15.26
C ASN A 433 -17.78 30.06 13.94
N ILE A 434 -18.92 29.38 13.94
CA ILE A 434 -19.56 28.88 12.70
C ILE A 434 -19.80 30.01 11.69
N GLN A 435 -20.28 31.17 12.14
CA GLN A 435 -20.55 32.30 11.24
C GLN A 435 -19.26 32.86 10.61
N ALA A 436 -18.18 32.95 11.40
CA ALA A 436 -16.88 33.38 10.91
C ALA A 436 -16.30 32.35 9.90
N LEU A 437 -16.36 31.05 10.23
CA LEU A 437 -15.93 29.96 9.35
C LEU A 437 -16.71 29.94 8.03
N ARG A 438 -18.01 30.20 8.09
CA ARG A 438 -18.87 30.31 6.92
C ARG A 438 -18.49 31.50 6.02
N ALA A 439 -17.96 32.57 6.59
CA ALA A 439 -17.45 33.74 5.86
C ALA A 439 -15.95 33.68 5.54
N ALA A 440 -15.25 32.61 5.92
CA ALA A 440 -13.80 32.50 5.78
C ALA A 440 -13.34 32.61 4.32
N LYS A 441 -12.20 33.29 4.12
CA LYS A 441 -11.54 33.41 2.82
C LYS A 441 -11.03 32.05 2.32
N SER A 442 -10.34 31.30 3.17
CA SER A 442 -9.90 29.93 2.89
C SER A 442 -11.02 28.93 3.21
N GLN A 443 -11.81 28.59 2.19
CA GLN A 443 -13.01 27.77 2.37
C GLN A 443 -12.70 26.30 2.68
N LEU A 444 -11.63 25.73 2.14
CA LEU A 444 -11.31 24.31 2.33
C LEU A 444 -10.92 23.98 3.78
N PRO A 445 -9.93 24.67 4.41
CA PRO A 445 -9.68 24.53 5.85
C PRO A 445 -10.91 24.86 6.72
N ALA A 446 -11.73 25.84 6.31
CA ALA A 446 -12.95 26.17 7.04
C ALA A 446 -13.98 25.03 7.01
N VAL A 447 -14.09 24.29 5.90
CA VAL A 447 -14.91 23.07 5.83
C VAL A 447 -14.43 22.03 6.85
N TRP A 448 -13.13 21.78 6.94
CA TRP A 448 -12.58 20.83 7.92
C TRP A 448 -12.74 21.29 9.37
N SER A 449 -12.74 22.60 9.61
CA SER A 449 -13.06 23.17 10.92
C SER A 449 -14.54 22.96 11.26
N LEU A 450 -15.44 23.25 10.32
CA LEU A 450 -16.87 23.02 10.45
C LEU A 450 -17.20 21.53 10.63
N HIS A 451 -16.44 20.63 9.99
CA HIS A 451 -16.59 19.17 10.11
C HIS A 451 -16.43 18.66 11.55
N ARG A 452 -15.61 19.36 12.36
CA ARG A 452 -15.36 19.02 13.76
C ARG A 452 -16.40 19.57 14.73
N ILE A 453 -17.28 20.45 14.25
CA ILE A 453 -18.34 21.04 15.07
C ILE A 453 -19.59 20.17 14.97
N SER A 454 -20.04 19.66 16.11
CA SER A 454 -21.30 18.93 16.20
C SER A 454 -22.50 19.86 16.01
N GLY A 455 -23.63 19.34 15.54
CA GLY A 455 -24.89 20.08 15.48
C GLY A 455 -25.37 20.51 14.08
N THR A 456 -26.61 21.02 14.04
CA THR A 456 -27.35 21.27 12.79
C THR A 456 -26.87 22.52 12.05
N THR A 457 -26.37 23.53 12.77
CA THR A 457 -25.88 24.79 12.18
C THR A 457 -24.61 24.56 11.35
N ALA A 458 -23.66 23.78 11.85
CA ALA A 458 -22.43 23.41 11.12
C ALA A 458 -22.77 22.55 9.88
N ARG A 459 -23.67 21.56 10.03
CA ARG A 459 -24.17 20.75 8.90
C ARG A 459 -24.81 21.61 7.81
N LYS A 460 -25.64 22.59 8.19
CA LYS A 460 -26.22 23.54 7.22
C LYS A 460 -25.14 24.33 6.48
N ALA A 461 -24.11 24.83 7.18
CA ALA A 461 -23.01 25.54 6.55
C ALA A 461 -22.22 24.66 5.55
N ILE A 462 -22.01 23.38 5.88
CA ILE A 462 -21.38 22.40 4.98
C ILE A 462 -22.24 22.13 3.74
N ARG A 463 -23.55 21.93 3.88
CA ARG A 463 -24.45 21.69 2.74
C ARG A 463 -24.43 22.82 1.72
N GLU A 464 -24.30 24.06 2.16
CA GLU A 464 -24.15 25.20 1.26
C GLU A 464 -22.86 25.14 0.43
N ARG A 465 -21.79 24.54 0.97
CA ARG A 465 -20.51 24.34 0.27
C ARG A 465 -20.56 23.25 -0.78
N ILE A 466 -21.44 22.25 -0.65
CA ILE A 466 -21.66 21.22 -1.68
C ILE A 466 -22.05 21.84 -3.02
N ILE A 467 -22.79 22.96 -3.00
CA ILE A 467 -23.28 23.65 -4.20
C ILE A 467 -22.35 24.79 -4.61
N LYS A 468 -21.93 25.64 -3.66
CA LYS A 468 -21.27 26.93 -3.96
C LYS A 468 -19.73 26.90 -3.91
N GLY A 469 -19.12 25.78 -3.50
CA GLY A 469 -17.67 25.67 -3.36
C GLY A 469 -16.94 25.52 -4.70
N SER A 470 -15.62 25.74 -4.71
CA SER A 470 -14.73 25.19 -5.74
C SER A 470 -14.73 23.66 -5.69
N SER A 471 -14.19 22.98 -6.72
CA SER A 471 -14.22 21.50 -6.76
C SER A 471 -13.66 20.85 -5.49
N ASP A 472 -12.50 21.26 -4.98
CA ASP A 472 -11.94 20.71 -3.73
C ASP A 472 -12.77 21.04 -2.48
N VAL A 473 -13.37 22.22 -2.42
CA VAL A 473 -14.27 22.62 -1.30
C VAL A 473 -15.54 21.78 -1.33
N ARG A 474 -16.11 21.54 -2.53
CA ARG A 474 -17.26 20.66 -2.72
C ARG A 474 -16.90 19.23 -2.33
N ALA A 475 -15.75 18.72 -2.75
CA ALA A 475 -15.27 17.39 -2.40
C ALA A 475 -15.18 17.20 -0.87
N ALA A 476 -14.54 18.13 -0.15
CA ALA A 476 -14.45 18.07 1.31
C ALA A 476 -15.82 18.19 2.00
N ALA A 477 -16.73 19.01 1.45
CA ALA A 477 -18.09 19.16 1.97
C ALA A 477 -18.93 17.90 1.77
N ILE A 478 -18.78 17.22 0.62
CA ILE A 478 -19.44 15.94 0.32
C ILE A 478 -18.90 14.84 1.23
N HIS A 479 -17.58 14.77 1.44
CA HIS A 479 -16.97 13.89 2.44
C HIS A 479 -17.58 14.11 3.82
N SER A 480 -17.67 15.37 4.26
CA SER A 480 -18.26 15.72 5.56
C SER A 480 -19.71 15.24 5.68
N ALA A 481 -20.54 15.49 4.67
CA ALA A 481 -21.94 15.05 4.66
C ALA A 481 -22.08 13.51 4.70
N GLY A 482 -21.27 12.78 3.96
CA GLY A 482 -21.26 11.32 3.93
C GLY A 482 -20.74 10.68 5.23
N LEU A 483 -19.71 11.26 5.84
CA LEU A 483 -19.18 10.80 7.14
C LEU A 483 -20.19 10.99 8.26
N TRP A 484 -20.90 12.12 8.23
CA TRP A 484 -21.94 12.46 9.20
C TRP A 484 -23.30 11.79 8.97
N ARG A 485 -23.45 11.06 7.86
CA ARG A 485 -24.73 10.50 7.38
C ARG A 485 -25.83 11.57 7.38
N ASP A 486 -25.53 12.76 6.86
CA ASP A 486 -26.41 13.93 6.92
C ASP A 486 -27.56 13.84 5.90
N SER A 487 -28.73 13.34 6.34
CA SER A 487 -29.94 13.24 5.50
C SER A 487 -30.39 14.58 4.91
N GLY A 488 -30.05 15.70 5.55
CA GLY A 488 -30.35 17.03 5.00
C GLY A 488 -29.60 17.35 3.70
N ALA A 489 -28.58 16.57 3.33
CA ALA A 489 -27.74 16.79 2.15
C ALA A 489 -28.21 16.02 0.90
N VAL A 490 -29.18 15.12 1.03
CA VAL A 490 -29.60 14.20 -0.05
C VAL A 490 -29.93 14.95 -1.34
N SER A 491 -30.71 16.03 -1.26
CA SER A 491 -31.08 16.82 -2.44
C SER A 491 -29.87 17.41 -3.17
N GLN A 492 -28.90 17.97 -2.43
CA GLN A 492 -27.69 18.58 -3.03
C GLN A 492 -26.76 17.51 -3.62
N LEU A 493 -26.68 16.34 -2.99
CA LEU A 493 -25.88 15.22 -3.46
C LEU A 493 -26.49 14.59 -4.71
N THR A 494 -27.82 14.44 -4.76
CA THR A 494 -28.55 13.99 -5.95
C THR A 494 -28.32 14.94 -7.13
N GLU A 495 -28.37 16.26 -6.92
CA GLU A 495 -28.03 17.24 -7.96
C GLU A 495 -26.56 17.09 -8.42
N THR A 496 -25.65 16.80 -7.49
CA THR A 496 -24.21 16.63 -7.78
C THR A 496 -23.91 15.36 -8.61
N LEU A 497 -24.76 14.33 -8.59
CA LEU A 497 -24.62 13.15 -9.46
C LEU A 497 -24.67 13.48 -10.97
N GLU A 498 -25.28 14.62 -11.30
CA GLU A 498 -25.44 15.12 -12.66
C GLU A 498 -24.42 16.22 -13.04
N ALA A 499 -23.48 16.55 -12.14
CA ALA A 499 -22.44 17.55 -12.41
C ALA A 499 -21.41 17.07 -13.46
N ASP A 500 -20.79 17.99 -14.19
CA ASP A 500 -19.74 17.63 -15.19
C ASP A 500 -18.47 17.03 -14.55
N ASP A 501 -18.23 17.30 -13.27
CA ASP A 501 -17.06 16.83 -12.53
C ASP A 501 -17.24 15.38 -12.06
N ALA A 502 -16.56 14.45 -12.73
CA ALA A 502 -16.62 13.02 -12.43
C ALA A 502 -16.15 12.65 -11.02
N GLN A 503 -15.22 13.40 -10.41
CA GLN A 503 -14.84 13.17 -9.01
C GLN A 503 -16.03 13.48 -8.10
N LEU A 504 -16.66 14.64 -8.30
CA LEU A 504 -17.80 15.05 -7.46
C LEU A 504 -18.97 14.10 -7.60
N ARG A 505 -19.25 13.58 -8.81
CA ARG A 505 -20.26 12.53 -9.02
C ARG A 505 -19.95 11.28 -8.21
N ARG A 506 -18.69 10.81 -8.21
CA ARG A 506 -18.27 9.64 -7.43
C ARG A 506 -18.43 9.88 -5.94
N LEU A 507 -17.96 11.02 -5.44
CA LEU A 507 -18.07 11.38 -4.02
C LEU A 507 -19.53 11.51 -3.59
N ALA A 508 -20.38 12.09 -4.44
CA ALA A 508 -21.81 12.20 -4.17
C ALA A 508 -22.48 10.83 -4.09
N ALA A 509 -22.17 9.91 -4.99
CA ALA A 509 -22.67 8.53 -4.92
C ALA A 509 -22.24 7.85 -3.61
N MET A 510 -20.96 7.92 -3.24
CA MET A 510 -20.45 7.37 -1.97
C MET A 510 -21.16 7.98 -0.76
N ALA A 511 -21.38 9.30 -0.75
CA ALA A 511 -22.07 9.97 0.35
C ALA A 511 -23.55 9.56 0.44
N LEU A 512 -24.25 9.43 -0.69
CA LEU A 512 -25.64 8.96 -0.73
C LEU A 512 -25.78 7.54 -0.20
N GLY A 513 -24.84 6.64 -0.57
CA GLY A 513 -24.76 5.28 -0.04
C GLY A 513 -24.68 5.27 1.48
N ARG A 514 -23.73 6.02 2.04
CA ARG A 514 -23.51 6.14 3.49
C ARG A 514 -24.68 6.78 4.25
N ILE A 515 -25.41 7.71 3.61
CA ILE A 515 -26.61 8.32 4.20
C ILE A 515 -27.77 7.29 4.25
N GLY A 516 -27.88 6.40 3.28
CA GLY A 516 -28.87 5.33 3.27
C GLY A 516 -30.30 5.77 2.95
N ASP A 517 -30.50 6.97 2.38
CA ASP A 517 -31.82 7.49 2.05
C ASP A 517 -32.35 6.88 0.75
N LYS A 518 -33.46 6.15 0.84
CA LYS A 518 -34.09 5.45 -0.29
C LYS A 518 -34.54 6.37 -1.42
N THR A 519 -34.80 7.64 -1.15
CA THR A 519 -35.16 8.62 -2.20
C THR A 519 -34.05 8.82 -3.24
N ALA A 520 -32.80 8.48 -2.90
CA ALA A 520 -31.66 8.58 -3.80
C ALA A 520 -31.57 7.43 -4.83
N VAL A 521 -32.27 6.30 -4.63
CA VAL A 521 -32.15 5.09 -5.45
C VAL A 521 -32.45 5.36 -6.93
N LYS A 522 -33.50 6.16 -7.20
CA LYS A 522 -33.86 6.53 -8.57
C LYS A 522 -32.73 7.28 -9.28
N ALA A 523 -32.18 8.31 -8.65
CA ALA A 523 -31.10 9.10 -9.22
C ALA A 523 -29.80 8.30 -9.40
N LEU A 524 -29.46 7.43 -8.44
CA LEU A 524 -28.31 6.54 -8.56
C LEU A 524 -28.49 5.52 -9.69
N THR A 525 -29.70 5.00 -9.89
CA THR A 525 -30.03 4.10 -11.00
C THR A 525 -29.90 4.82 -12.34
N GLU A 526 -30.49 6.01 -12.48
CA GLU A 526 -30.38 6.82 -13.69
C GLU A 526 -28.91 7.19 -14.02
N ALA A 527 -28.13 7.56 -13.01
CA ALA A 527 -26.70 7.81 -13.16
C ALA A 527 -25.94 6.52 -13.56
N GLY A 528 -26.33 5.38 -13.00
CA GLY A 528 -25.73 4.06 -13.23
C GLY A 528 -26.00 3.45 -14.61
N ALA A 529 -26.96 3.99 -15.36
CA ALA A 529 -27.27 3.59 -16.73
C ALA A 529 -26.39 4.27 -17.80
N LYS A 530 -25.63 5.30 -17.43
CA LYS A 530 -24.73 6.05 -18.32
C LYS A 530 -23.38 5.34 -18.46
N GLU A 531 -22.48 5.87 -19.31
CA GLU A 531 -21.09 5.40 -19.36
C GLU A 531 -20.35 5.77 -18.07
N LEU A 532 -19.66 4.80 -17.47
CA LEU A 532 -19.00 4.92 -16.17
C LEU A 532 -17.56 4.42 -16.25
N ASP A 533 -16.63 5.22 -15.73
CA ASP A 533 -15.30 4.72 -15.41
C ASP A 533 -15.37 3.73 -14.21
N PRO A 534 -14.33 2.88 -13.99
CA PRO A 534 -14.36 1.85 -12.95
C PRO A 534 -14.67 2.36 -11.54
N PHE A 535 -14.18 3.55 -11.16
CA PHE A 535 -14.35 4.09 -9.82
C PHE A 535 -15.75 4.68 -9.62
N LEU A 536 -16.31 5.33 -10.63
CA LEU A 536 -17.68 5.83 -10.57
C LEU A 536 -18.69 4.68 -10.58
N LYS A 537 -18.46 3.65 -11.41
CA LYS A 537 -19.26 2.42 -11.41
C LYS A 537 -19.27 1.75 -10.04
N HIS A 538 -18.10 1.64 -9.42
CA HIS A 538 -17.97 1.12 -8.07
C HIS A 538 -18.81 1.94 -7.08
N ALA A 539 -18.62 3.25 -7.02
CA ALA A 539 -19.32 4.12 -6.07
C ALA A 539 -20.85 4.04 -6.19
N ILE A 540 -21.40 4.06 -7.42
CA ILE A 540 -22.85 3.94 -7.63
C ILE A 540 -23.36 2.55 -7.23
N THR A 541 -22.65 1.49 -7.63
CA THR A 541 -23.06 0.11 -7.30
C THR A 541 -23.02 -0.13 -5.79
N TYR A 542 -21.96 0.34 -5.12
CA TYR A 542 -21.80 0.20 -3.67
C TYR A 542 -22.84 1.04 -2.91
N ALA A 543 -23.15 2.25 -3.38
CA ALA A 543 -24.17 3.09 -2.78
C ALA A 543 -25.57 2.45 -2.85
N LEU A 544 -25.94 1.88 -4.01
CA LEU A 544 -27.20 1.13 -4.15
C LEU A 544 -27.27 -0.08 -3.22
N PHE A 545 -26.14 -0.77 -3.00
CA PHE A 545 -26.02 -1.86 -2.04
C PHE A 545 -26.17 -1.39 -0.59
N GLU A 546 -25.49 -0.31 -0.18
CA GLU A 546 -25.57 0.22 1.18
C GLU A 546 -26.97 0.73 1.53
N ILE A 547 -27.69 1.33 0.57
CA ILE A 547 -29.09 1.75 0.77
C ILE A 547 -30.02 0.54 0.98
N GLY A 548 -29.69 -0.62 0.41
CA GLY A 548 -30.41 -1.88 0.64
C GLY A 548 -31.84 -1.88 0.12
N ASP A 549 -32.10 -1.23 -1.01
CA ASP A 549 -33.44 -1.07 -1.61
C ASP A 549 -33.52 -1.61 -3.04
N SER A 550 -32.90 -2.77 -3.28
CA SER A 550 -32.75 -3.37 -4.62
C SER A 550 -34.06 -3.71 -5.32
N GLY A 551 -35.18 -3.78 -4.59
CA GLY A 551 -36.52 -3.95 -5.15
C GLY A 551 -36.99 -2.77 -6.00
N ASN A 552 -36.45 -1.57 -5.79
CA ASN A 552 -36.74 -0.38 -6.59
C ASN A 552 -35.76 -0.17 -7.76
N ILE A 553 -34.84 -1.12 -7.99
CA ILE A 553 -33.94 -1.12 -9.14
C ILE A 553 -34.58 -1.97 -10.26
N PRO A 554 -34.74 -1.45 -11.49
CA PRO A 554 -35.27 -2.22 -12.63
C PRO A 554 -34.55 -3.56 -12.83
N GLU A 555 -35.27 -4.60 -13.21
CA GLU A 555 -34.71 -5.96 -13.36
C GLU A 555 -33.58 -6.03 -14.39
N ASP A 556 -33.73 -5.29 -15.49
CA ASP A 556 -32.82 -5.18 -16.62
C ASP A 556 -31.69 -4.15 -16.43
N HIS A 557 -31.67 -3.44 -15.30
CA HIS A 557 -30.64 -2.43 -15.03
C HIS A 557 -29.24 -3.06 -14.96
N PRO A 558 -28.21 -2.48 -15.64
CA PRO A 558 -26.88 -3.07 -15.76
C PRO A 558 -26.18 -3.35 -14.43
N LEU A 559 -26.51 -2.58 -13.38
CA LEU A 559 -25.94 -2.76 -12.04
C LEU A 559 -26.81 -3.61 -11.12
N GLY A 560 -28.11 -3.78 -11.41
CA GLY A 560 -29.08 -4.40 -10.51
C GLY A 560 -28.75 -5.86 -10.18
N LYS A 561 -28.26 -6.62 -11.17
CA LYS A 561 -27.79 -7.99 -10.96
C LYS A 561 -26.63 -8.06 -9.95
N GLN A 562 -25.67 -7.14 -10.04
CA GLN A 562 -24.52 -7.13 -9.14
C GLN A 562 -24.94 -6.76 -7.71
N VAL A 563 -25.83 -5.77 -7.54
CA VAL A 563 -26.36 -5.37 -6.21
C VAL A 563 -27.03 -6.55 -5.51
N ARG A 564 -27.90 -7.29 -6.21
CA ARG A 564 -28.57 -8.47 -5.64
C ARG A 564 -27.60 -9.60 -5.26
N VAL A 565 -26.51 -9.76 -6.03
CA VAL A 565 -25.42 -10.69 -5.67
C VAL A 565 -24.74 -10.23 -4.37
N MET A 566 -24.43 -8.95 -4.24
CA MET A 566 -23.81 -8.37 -3.04
C MET A 566 -24.70 -8.55 -1.80
N GLU A 567 -26.01 -8.30 -1.91
CA GLU A 567 -26.98 -8.53 -0.82
C GLU A 567 -27.01 -9.99 -0.38
N LYS A 568 -27.04 -10.93 -1.33
CA LYS A 568 -26.99 -12.37 -1.03
C LYS A 568 -25.69 -12.74 -0.30
N MET A 569 -24.55 -12.18 -0.72
CA MET A 569 -23.26 -12.41 -0.07
C MET A 569 -23.24 -11.85 1.36
N ALA A 570 -23.79 -10.66 1.57
CA ALA A 570 -23.85 -10.02 2.89
C ALA A 570 -24.73 -10.80 3.90
N LEU A 571 -25.75 -11.51 3.41
CA LEU A 571 -26.59 -12.41 4.22
C LEU A 571 -25.98 -13.80 4.45
N SER A 572 -24.90 -14.14 3.73
CA SER A 572 -24.23 -15.43 3.88
C SER A 572 -23.38 -15.42 5.14
N ASP A 573 -23.45 -16.47 5.97
CA ASP A 573 -22.58 -16.59 7.14
C ASP A 573 -21.13 -16.81 6.66
N PRO A 574 -20.17 -15.91 6.97
CA PRO A 574 -18.77 -16.14 6.64
C PRO A 574 -18.13 -17.26 7.50
N ALA A 575 -18.75 -17.68 8.60
CA ALA A 575 -18.16 -18.58 9.60
C ALA A 575 -17.90 -20.06 9.17
N PRO A 576 -18.65 -20.72 8.26
CA PRO A 576 -18.35 -22.11 7.90
C PRO A 576 -17.28 -22.25 6.81
N HIS A 577 -16.77 -21.14 6.25
CA HIS A 577 -15.84 -21.15 5.13
C HIS A 577 -14.47 -20.59 5.47
N SER A 578 -14.00 -20.77 6.71
CA SER A 578 -12.59 -20.60 7.04
C SER A 578 -11.77 -21.54 6.14
N ARG A 579 -11.41 -21.05 4.94
CA ARG A 579 -10.63 -21.84 4.00
C ARG A 579 -9.36 -22.24 4.75
N PRO A 580 -9.04 -23.54 4.85
CA PRO A 580 -7.88 -24.00 5.59
C PRO A 580 -6.67 -23.19 5.15
N GLU A 581 -5.94 -22.59 6.08
CA GLU A 581 -4.74 -21.83 5.71
C GLU A 581 -3.75 -22.77 5.01
N ILE A 582 -3.21 -22.35 3.86
CA ILE A 582 -2.08 -23.07 3.27
C ILE A 582 -0.84 -22.60 4.03
N GLN A 583 -0.39 -23.44 4.94
CA GLN A 583 0.77 -23.18 5.76
C GLN A 583 2.02 -23.09 4.87
N LEU A 584 2.93 -22.19 5.21
CA LEU A 584 4.24 -22.19 4.58
C LEU A 584 4.98 -23.49 4.94
N ALA A 585 5.77 -23.99 4.01
CA ALA A 585 6.68 -25.09 4.29
C ALA A 585 7.70 -24.67 5.35
N GLU A 586 8.05 -25.57 6.27
CA GLU A 586 9.18 -25.32 7.18
C GLU A 586 10.47 -25.13 6.37
N PRO A 587 11.29 -24.09 6.64
CA PRO A 587 12.54 -23.90 5.91
C PRO A 587 13.43 -25.15 6.00
N ILE A 588 13.87 -25.67 4.86
CA ILE A 588 14.85 -26.77 4.84
C ILE A 588 16.24 -26.17 4.98
N GLU A 589 16.93 -26.47 6.09
CA GLU A 589 18.35 -26.21 6.21
C GLU A 589 19.12 -27.20 5.32
N VAL A 590 19.68 -26.69 4.22
CA VAL A 590 20.56 -27.49 3.36
C VAL A 590 21.91 -27.62 4.07
N PRO A 591 22.40 -28.84 4.36
CA PRO A 591 23.69 -29.04 5.04
C PRO A 591 24.83 -28.27 4.35
N PRO A 592 25.77 -27.66 5.10
CA PRO A 592 26.86 -26.87 4.52
C PRO A 592 27.67 -27.61 3.44
N GLU A 593 27.84 -28.92 3.62
CA GLU A 593 28.54 -29.78 2.66
C GLU A 593 27.78 -29.91 1.34
N GLN A 594 26.45 -29.99 1.40
CA GLN A 594 25.58 -30.02 0.23
C GLN A 594 25.54 -28.66 -0.47
N GLN A 595 25.49 -27.55 0.28
CA GLN A 595 25.59 -26.20 -0.30
C GLN A 595 26.94 -25.98 -0.99
N ALA A 596 28.04 -26.42 -0.38
CA ALA A 596 29.36 -26.34 -0.96
C ALA A 596 29.46 -27.14 -2.27
N ARG A 597 28.89 -28.35 -2.31
CA ARG A 597 28.79 -29.18 -3.53
C ARG A 597 27.96 -28.50 -4.61
N GLN A 598 26.80 -27.95 -4.29
CA GLN A 598 25.95 -27.22 -5.25
C GLN A 598 26.70 -26.02 -5.83
N LYS A 599 27.34 -25.22 -4.98
CA LYS A 599 28.13 -24.05 -5.41
C LYS A 599 29.31 -24.46 -6.29
N ALA A 600 30.00 -25.55 -5.96
CA ALA A 600 31.10 -26.08 -6.76
C ALA A 600 30.62 -26.55 -8.14
N ARG A 601 29.48 -27.25 -8.19
CA ARG A 601 28.88 -27.72 -9.44
C ARG A 601 28.39 -26.57 -10.32
N LEU A 602 27.70 -25.57 -9.78
CA LEU A 602 27.31 -24.37 -10.54
C LEU A 602 28.55 -23.63 -11.06
N LYS A 603 29.62 -23.54 -10.26
CA LYS A 603 30.89 -22.93 -10.70
C LYS A 603 31.51 -23.71 -11.85
N GLU A 604 31.48 -25.05 -11.81
CA GLU A 604 31.94 -25.90 -12.90
C GLU A 604 31.12 -25.67 -14.18
N LEU A 605 29.81 -25.78 -14.12
CA LEU A 605 28.89 -25.60 -15.25
C LEU A 605 28.95 -24.16 -15.81
N SER A 606 29.20 -23.16 -14.96
CA SER A 606 29.30 -21.77 -15.40
C SER A 606 30.39 -21.51 -16.45
N LYS A 607 31.43 -22.37 -16.49
CA LYS A 607 32.53 -22.30 -17.47
C LYS A 607 32.07 -22.56 -18.90
N TYR A 608 30.91 -23.20 -19.08
CA TYR A 608 30.34 -23.53 -20.39
C TYR A 608 29.39 -22.45 -20.91
N LEU A 609 28.89 -21.55 -20.05
CA LEU A 609 27.84 -20.56 -20.40
C LEU A 609 28.22 -19.58 -21.52
N SER A 610 29.52 -19.29 -21.69
CA SER A 610 30.01 -18.44 -22.78
C SER A 610 30.09 -19.16 -24.12
N LYS A 611 29.99 -20.50 -24.12
CA LYS A 611 30.06 -21.37 -25.31
C LYS A 611 28.69 -21.86 -25.79
N GLY A 612 27.62 -21.49 -25.08
CA GLY A 612 26.26 -21.92 -25.42
C GLY A 612 25.79 -21.34 -26.75
N ASP A 613 25.13 -22.17 -27.54
CA ASP A 613 24.54 -21.87 -28.84
C ASP A 613 23.02 -21.77 -28.72
N PRO A 614 22.42 -20.61 -29.05
CA PRO A 614 20.99 -20.39 -28.91
C PRO A 614 20.14 -21.22 -29.88
N GLU A 615 20.64 -21.60 -31.06
CA GLU A 615 19.87 -22.41 -32.01
C GLU A 615 19.80 -23.87 -31.55
N ARG A 616 20.92 -24.43 -31.07
CA ARG A 616 20.90 -25.75 -30.41
C ARG A 616 20.05 -25.73 -29.14
N GLY A 617 20.10 -24.62 -28.39
CA GLY A 617 19.28 -24.43 -27.21
C GLY A 617 17.78 -24.40 -27.52
N LYS A 618 17.39 -23.80 -28.65
CA LYS A 618 16.01 -23.79 -29.15
C LYS A 618 15.53 -25.19 -29.53
N GLU A 619 16.34 -25.95 -30.26
CA GLU A 619 16.02 -27.34 -30.60
C GLU A 619 15.87 -28.18 -29.32
N LEU A 620 16.80 -28.03 -28.39
CA LEU A 620 16.75 -28.73 -27.11
C LEU A 620 15.50 -28.37 -26.30
N TYR A 621 15.13 -27.09 -26.24
CA TYR A 621 13.90 -26.63 -25.58
C TYR A 621 12.64 -27.31 -26.13
N GLY A 622 12.54 -27.45 -27.46
CA GLY A 622 11.42 -28.11 -28.13
C GLY A 622 11.41 -29.65 -28.00
N ASN A 623 12.52 -30.25 -27.56
CA ASN A 623 12.67 -31.70 -27.50
C ASN A 623 12.15 -32.28 -26.18
N ILE A 624 10.89 -32.73 -26.19
CA ILE A 624 10.23 -33.34 -25.02
C ILE A 624 11.00 -34.55 -24.48
N ALA A 625 11.56 -35.39 -25.35
CA ALA A 625 12.27 -36.60 -24.94
C ALA A 625 13.60 -36.31 -24.21
N LYS A 626 14.16 -35.12 -24.39
CA LYS A 626 15.50 -34.77 -23.89
C LYS A 626 15.47 -33.70 -22.80
N SER A 627 14.70 -32.64 -22.96
CA SER A 627 14.65 -31.51 -22.01
C SER A 627 13.30 -31.36 -21.30
N MET A 628 12.23 -31.93 -21.84
CA MET A 628 10.85 -31.82 -21.31
C MET A 628 10.34 -30.38 -21.12
N CYS A 629 11.06 -29.35 -21.56
CA CYS A 629 10.78 -27.96 -21.21
C CYS A 629 9.37 -27.53 -21.67
N THR A 630 8.97 -27.90 -22.89
CA THR A 630 7.66 -27.57 -23.48
C THR A 630 6.47 -28.27 -22.83
N LEU A 631 6.68 -29.32 -22.03
CA LEU A 631 5.59 -29.96 -21.27
C LEU A 631 5.01 -29.01 -20.22
N CYS A 632 5.85 -28.16 -19.65
CA CYS A 632 5.45 -27.25 -18.58
C CYS A 632 5.53 -25.79 -18.99
N HIS A 633 6.54 -25.39 -19.75
CA HIS A 633 6.84 -23.99 -19.99
C HIS A 633 6.41 -23.51 -21.38
N GLN A 634 5.83 -22.32 -21.41
CA GLN A 634 5.56 -21.59 -22.65
C GLN A 634 6.76 -20.70 -23.00
N LYS A 635 7.06 -20.56 -24.29
CA LYS A 635 7.93 -19.51 -24.83
C LYS A 635 7.42 -19.11 -26.22
N GLY A 636 6.91 -17.89 -26.34
CA GLY A 636 6.14 -17.47 -27.53
C GLY A 636 4.89 -18.33 -27.67
N GLU A 637 4.69 -18.93 -28.83
CA GLU A 637 3.53 -19.80 -29.10
C GLU A 637 3.81 -21.29 -28.78
N GLN A 638 5.02 -21.65 -28.33
CA GLN A 638 5.41 -23.04 -28.09
C GLN A 638 5.35 -23.42 -26.61
N GLY A 639 4.81 -24.61 -26.32
CA GLY A 639 4.77 -25.21 -24.98
C GLY A 639 3.44 -25.02 -24.24
N ALA A 640 3.39 -25.45 -22.98
CA ALA A 640 2.17 -25.43 -22.16
C ALA A 640 2.12 -24.28 -21.14
N HIS A 641 0.91 -23.91 -20.72
CA HIS A 641 0.66 -22.94 -19.64
C HIS A 641 0.54 -23.65 -18.29
N PHE A 642 1.60 -24.32 -17.84
CA PHE A 642 1.56 -25.07 -16.57
C PHE A 642 2.66 -24.69 -15.58
N GLY A 643 3.87 -24.43 -16.08
CA GLY A 643 4.98 -23.79 -15.39
C GLY A 643 5.11 -22.31 -15.78
N PRO A 644 6.10 -21.59 -15.22
CA PRO A 644 6.38 -20.20 -15.58
C PRO A 644 6.50 -19.96 -17.08
N ASP A 645 5.90 -18.88 -17.58
CA ASP A 645 6.10 -18.40 -18.95
C ASP A 645 7.54 -17.88 -19.11
N LEU A 646 8.27 -18.45 -20.06
CA LEU A 646 9.68 -18.17 -20.33
C LEU A 646 9.88 -17.22 -21.53
N THR A 647 8.81 -16.64 -22.08
CA THR A 647 8.85 -15.74 -23.24
C THR A 647 9.76 -14.53 -23.06
N LYS A 648 9.85 -14.00 -21.83
CA LYS A 648 10.70 -12.84 -21.49
C LYS A 648 11.71 -13.13 -20.38
N ILE A 649 12.05 -14.40 -20.17
CA ILE A 649 12.84 -14.79 -18.99
C ILE A 649 14.25 -14.19 -18.99
N GLY A 650 14.85 -13.97 -20.16
CA GLY A 650 16.16 -13.34 -20.32
C GLY A 650 16.20 -11.85 -19.98
N ALA A 651 15.05 -11.17 -19.89
CA ALA A 651 14.94 -9.81 -19.33
C ALA A 651 14.88 -9.80 -17.80
N VAL A 652 14.54 -10.93 -17.17
CA VAL A 652 14.26 -11.03 -15.72
C VAL A 652 15.35 -11.79 -14.97
N ARG A 653 16.05 -12.73 -15.61
CA ARG A 653 17.02 -13.64 -14.98
C ARG A 653 18.35 -13.60 -15.71
N THR A 654 19.45 -13.58 -14.95
CA THR A 654 20.78 -13.73 -15.51
C THR A 654 21.04 -15.17 -15.97
N LYS A 655 22.06 -15.38 -16.80
CA LYS A 655 22.51 -16.73 -17.17
C LYS A 655 22.80 -17.62 -15.95
N ARG A 656 23.30 -17.03 -14.87
CA ARG A 656 23.60 -17.73 -13.62
C ARG A 656 22.32 -18.14 -12.89
N ASP A 657 21.32 -17.25 -12.85
CA ASP A 657 20.03 -17.56 -12.22
C ASP A 657 19.29 -18.65 -12.99
N LEU A 658 19.36 -18.62 -14.33
CA LEU A 658 18.81 -19.67 -15.19
C LEU A 658 19.52 -21.02 -14.97
N LEU A 659 20.85 -21.00 -14.85
CA LEU A 659 21.63 -22.21 -14.53
C LEU A 659 21.19 -22.83 -13.21
N GLU A 660 21.09 -22.01 -12.15
CA GLU A 660 20.67 -22.48 -10.83
C GLU A 660 19.22 -22.99 -10.84
N ALA A 661 18.31 -22.30 -11.52
CA ALA A 661 16.91 -22.72 -11.62
C ALA A 661 16.74 -24.06 -12.37
N ILE A 662 17.57 -24.34 -13.37
CA ILE A 662 17.52 -25.60 -14.13
C ILE A 662 18.15 -26.75 -13.35
N VAL A 663 19.30 -26.50 -12.72
CA VAL A 663 20.10 -27.53 -12.04
C VAL A 663 19.55 -27.85 -10.65
N TYR A 664 19.02 -26.84 -9.94
CA TYR A 664 18.49 -26.92 -8.59
C TYR A 664 17.13 -26.21 -8.49
N PRO A 665 16.08 -26.74 -9.14
CA PRO A 665 14.78 -26.07 -9.22
C PRO A 665 14.08 -25.87 -7.86
N SER A 666 14.43 -26.64 -6.83
CA SER A 666 13.94 -26.46 -5.46
C SER A 666 14.72 -25.40 -4.67
N ALA A 667 15.86 -24.92 -5.17
CA ALA A 667 16.64 -23.86 -4.50
C ALA A 667 15.91 -22.51 -4.54
N THR A 668 15.12 -22.26 -5.58
CA THR A 668 14.21 -21.12 -5.66
C THR A 668 13.03 -21.49 -6.56
N ILE A 669 11.85 -21.63 -5.96
CA ILE A 669 10.61 -21.90 -6.69
C ILE A 669 10.00 -20.57 -7.11
N ALA A 670 9.54 -20.49 -8.37
CA ALA A 670 8.81 -19.32 -8.83
C ALA A 670 7.48 -19.21 -8.06
N ARG A 671 7.17 -18.00 -7.60
CA ARG A 671 5.91 -17.73 -6.89
C ARG A 671 4.71 -18.14 -7.75
N TYR A 672 3.69 -18.73 -7.12
CA TYR A 672 2.52 -19.38 -7.72
C TYR A 672 2.76 -20.74 -8.37
N TYR A 673 4.00 -21.21 -8.40
CA TYR A 673 4.36 -22.53 -8.87
C TYR A 673 4.90 -23.41 -7.74
N GLU A 674 4.71 -23.00 -6.48
CA GLU A 674 4.87 -23.87 -5.33
C GLU A 674 3.76 -24.92 -5.30
N MET A 675 4.14 -26.20 -5.20
CA MET A 675 3.16 -27.24 -4.95
C MET A 675 2.55 -27.08 -3.56
N VAL A 676 1.30 -27.46 -3.42
CA VAL A 676 0.61 -27.57 -2.15
C VAL A 676 0.35 -29.04 -1.85
N LYS A 677 0.78 -29.48 -0.68
CA LYS A 677 0.43 -30.78 -0.10
C LYS A 677 -0.85 -30.61 0.72
N VAL A 678 -1.90 -31.34 0.36
CA VAL A 678 -3.20 -31.30 1.00
C VAL A 678 -3.50 -32.64 1.65
N ARG A 679 -3.75 -32.61 2.96
CA ARG A 679 -4.17 -33.77 3.74
C ARG A 679 -5.68 -33.74 3.94
N THR A 680 -6.33 -34.82 3.51
CA THR A 680 -7.76 -35.09 3.71
C THR A 680 -7.92 -36.35 4.56
N GLU A 681 -9.15 -36.74 4.88
CA GLU A 681 -9.42 -38.04 5.52
C GLU A 681 -9.04 -39.23 4.64
N LYS A 682 -9.12 -39.06 3.31
CA LYS A 682 -8.85 -40.12 2.32
C LYS A 682 -7.36 -40.31 2.03
N GLY A 683 -6.50 -39.41 2.52
CA GLY A 683 -5.06 -39.42 2.28
C GLY A 683 -4.50 -38.05 1.93
N THR A 684 -3.24 -38.04 1.48
CA THR A 684 -2.54 -36.81 1.09
C THR A 684 -2.35 -36.76 -0.43
N THR A 685 -2.67 -35.63 -1.03
CA THR A 685 -2.37 -35.32 -2.44
C THR A 685 -1.49 -34.08 -2.52
N ALA A 686 -0.76 -33.90 -3.63
CA ALA A 686 0.07 -32.74 -3.86
C ALA A 686 -0.01 -32.27 -5.31
N GLY A 687 0.00 -30.96 -5.52
CA GLY A 687 -0.01 -30.37 -6.87
C GLY A 687 0.00 -28.85 -6.85
N LEU A 688 0.10 -28.26 -8.03
CA LEU A 688 -0.04 -26.81 -8.22
C LEU A 688 -1.50 -26.41 -8.04
N ILE A 689 -1.75 -25.26 -7.41
CA ILE A 689 -3.11 -24.71 -7.36
C ILE A 689 -3.47 -24.15 -8.74
N LEU A 690 -4.36 -24.83 -9.47
CA LEU A 690 -4.93 -24.27 -10.70
C LEU A 690 -6.11 -23.34 -10.41
N LYS A 691 -6.90 -23.67 -9.38
CA LYS A 691 -8.04 -22.87 -8.95
C LYS A 691 -8.24 -22.96 -7.44
N ASP A 692 -8.35 -21.82 -6.80
CA ASP A 692 -8.70 -21.68 -5.39
C ASP A 692 -10.14 -21.17 -5.26
N GLY A 693 -11.10 -22.08 -5.51
CA GLY A 693 -12.52 -21.77 -5.58
C GLY A 693 -13.16 -21.50 -4.22
N VAL A 694 -14.46 -21.16 -4.23
CA VAL A 694 -15.24 -20.86 -3.02
C VAL A 694 -15.61 -22.10 -2.20
N ASP A 695 -15.75 -23.23 -2.87
CA ASP A 695 -16.20 -24.52 -2.34
C ASP A 695 -15.12 -25.62 -2.44
N LYS A 696 -14.17 -25.48 -3.38
CA LYS A 696 -13.14 -26.48 -3.65
C LYS A 696 -11.81 -25.87 -4.11
N LEU A 697 -10.73 -26.57 -3.77
CA LEU A 697 -9.38 -26.36 -4.29
C LEU A 697 -9.13 -27.32 -5.46
N ILE A 698 -8.69 -26.82 -6.61
CA ILE A 698 -8.28 -27.66 -7.75
C ILE A 698 -6.75 -27.69 -7.78
N LEU A 699 -6.18 -28.85 -7.46
CA LEU A 699 -4.76 -29.11 -7.58
C LEU A 699 -4.45 -29.80 -8.90
N ALA A 700 -3.25 -29.58 -9.43
CA ALA A 700 -2.74 -30.37 -10.55
C ALA A 700 -1.35 -30.92 -10.25
N ALA A 701 -1.24 -32.26 -10.27
CA ALA A 701 0.03 -32.96 -10.09
C ALA A 701 0.92 -32.91 -11.35
N GLY A 702 0.35 -32.49 -12.48
CA GLY A 702 1.02 -32.34 -13.77
C GLY A 702 0.06 -31.75 -14.80
N PRO A 703 0.54 -31.40 -16.01
CA PRO A 703 -0.31 -30.89 -17.08
C PRO A 703 -1.49 -31.84 -17.36
N GLY A 704 -2.72 -31.32 -17.31
CA GLY A 704 -3.95 -32.09 -17.56
C GLY A 704 -4.42 -33.03 -16.44
N ALA A 705 -3.69 -33.12 -15.32
CA ALA A 705 -4.01 -33.98 -14.19
C ALA A 705 -4.67 -33.19 -13.04
N GLU A 706 -5.89 -32.68 -13.27
CA GLU A 706 -6.63 -31.88 -12.30
C GLU A 706 -7.37 -32.73 -11.26
N GLN A 707 -7.29 -32.32 -10.00
CA GLN A 707 -7.97 -32.96 -8.88
C GLN A 707 -8.72 -31.89 -8.05
N PRO A 708 -10.07 -31.87 -8.11
CA PRO A 708 -10.87 -31.05 -7.21
C PRO A 708 -10.92 -31.67 -5.80
N ILE A 709 -10.74 -30.83 -4.78
CA ILE A 709 -10.77 -31.18 -3.36
C ILE A 709 -11.75 -30.22 -2.67
N PRO A 710 -12.91 -30.70 -2.17
CA PRO A 710 -13.82 -29.87 -1.38
C PRO A 710 -13.10 -29.26 -0.19
N LEU A 711 -13.28 -27.95 0.06
CA LEU A 711 -12.56 -27.26 1.14
C LEU A 711 -12.89 -27.83 2.52
N GLU A 712 -14.11 -28.34 2.70
CA GLU A 712 -14.57 -29.02 3.92
C GLU A 712 -13.83 -30.35 4.20
N GLU A 713 -13.26 -30.99 3.18
CA GLU A 713 -12.49 -32.24 3.34
C GLU A 713 -11.02 -31.98 3.71
N ILE A 714 -10.55 -30.73 3.61
CA ILE A 714 -9.15 -30.37 3.84
C ILE A 714 -8.90 -30.19 5.34
N LYS A 715 -8.09 -31.08 5.91
CA LYS A 715 -7.62 -30.98 7.31
C LYS A 715 -6.39 -30.10 7.45
N GLU A 716 -5.53 -30.11 6.44
CA GLU A 716 -4.26 -29.39 6.44
C GLU A 716 -3.82 -29.16 4.99
N ALA A 717 -3.27 -27.99 4.71
CA ALA A 717 -2.64 -27.68 3.45
C ALA A 717 -1.31 -26.97 3.73
N THR A 718 -0.24 -27.39 3.06
CA THR A 718 1.10 -26.84 3.29
C THR A 718 1.83 -26.69 1.96
N TYR A 719 2.48 -25.56 1.72
CA TYR A 719 3.36 -25.39 0.58
C TYR A 719 4.53 -26.40 0.66
N SER A 720 5.04 -26.80 -0.50
CA SER A 720 6.17 -27.72 -0.63
C SER A 720 7.45 -26.93 -0.88
N ASN A 721 8.54 -27.31 -0.20
CA ASN A 721 9.90 -26.84 -0.56
C ASN A 721 10.49 -27.59 -1.76
N ILE A 722 9.76 -28.57 -2.31
CA ILE A 722 10.17 -29.35 -3.48
C ILE A 722 9.43 -28.79 -4.68
N SER A 723 10.18 -28.40 -5.71
CA SER A 723 9.66 -27.96 -7.00
C SER A 723 9.01 -29.13 -7.75
N LEU A 724 7.98 -28.84 -8.53
CA LEU A 724 7.43 -29.80 -9.49
C LEU A 724 8.39 -30.03 -10.68
N MET A 725 9.30 -29.08 -10.95
CA MET A 725 10.36 -29.27 -11.94
C MET A 725 11.37 -30.31 -11.43
N PRO A 726 11.63 -31.38 -12.20
CA PRO A 726 12.54 -32.44 -11.75
C PRO A 726 13.99 -31.95 -11.60
N GLN A 727 14.63 -32.26 -10.48
CA GLN A 727 16.07 -32.03 -10.29
C GLN A 727 16.90 -33.16 -10.93
N VAL A 728 16.79 -33.31 -12.24
CA VAL A 728 17.46 -34.41 -12.98
C VAL A 728 18.33 -33.90 -14.13
N PHE A 729 18.14 -32.66 -14.56
CA PHE A 729 18.72 -32.15 -15.82
C PHE A 729 20.26 -32.12 -15.84
N ASP A 730 20.91 -31.94 -14.69
CA ASP A 730 22.38 -32.01 -14.58
C ASP A 730 22.95 -33.44 -14.74
N GLY A 731 22.11 -34.47 -14.64
CA GLY A 731 22.45 -35.85 -14.96
C GLY A 731 21.99 -36.29 -16.36
N PHE A 732 20.98 -35.63 -16.92
CA PHE A 732 20.39 -35.98 -18.23
C PHE A 732 20.97 -35.18 -19.41
N LEU A 733 21.41 -33.94 -19.17
CA LEU A 733 21.97 -33.04 -20.18
C LEU A 733 23.47 -32.89 -19.97
N LYS A 734 24.22 -32.80 -21.07
CA LYS A 734 25.66 -32.47 -21.02
C LYS A 734 25.86 -31.01 -20.60
N PRO A 735 27.00 -30.63 -20.00
CA PRO A 735 27.29 -29.24 -19.65
C PRO A 735 27.13 -28.24 -20.80
N GLU A 736 27.49 -28.64 -22.03
CA GLU A 736 27.32 -27.85 -23.24
C GLU A 736 25.83 -27.67 -23.61
N GLU A 737 25.03 -28.71 -23.43
CA GLU A 737 23.58 -28.69 -23.72
C GLU A 737 22.82 -27.79 -22.74
N ILE A 738 23.22 -27.81 -21.45
CA ILE A 738 22.71 -26.88 -20.45
C ILE A 738 23.08 -25.43 -20.84
N ALA A 739 24.32 -25.20 -21.28
CA ALA A 739 24.76 -23.89 -21.74
C ALA A 739 24.00 -23.41 -22.99
N ASP A 740 23.73 -24.31 -23.95
CA ASP A 740 22.92 -24.04 -25.15
C ASP A 740 21.49 -23.61 -24.74
N LEU A 741 20.84 -24.37 -23.86
CA LEU A 741 19.50 -24.04 -23.35
C LEU A 741 19.46 -22.66 -22.67
N ILE A 742 20.46 -22.35 -21.84
CA ILE A 742 20.57 -21.05 -21.17
C ILE A 742 20.83 -19.93 -22.17
N ALA A 743 21.65 -20.16 -23.20
CA ALA A 743 21.90 -19.18 -24.25
C ALA A 743 20.60 -18.80 -24.97
N TYR A 744 19.77 -19.79 -25.31
CA TYR A 744 18.45 -19.59 -25.91
C TYR A 744 17.49 -18.81 -24.99
N LEU A 745 17.38 -19.22 -23.73
CA LEU A 745 16.49 -18.55 -22.76
C LEU A 745 16.93 -17.10 -22.46
N SER A 746 18.24 -16.84 -22.44
CA SER A 746 18.79 -15.50 -22.18
C SER A 746 18.51 -14.49 -23.29
N GLN A 747 18.17 -14.95 -24.49
CA GLN A 747 17.79 -14.08 -25.62
C GLN A 747 16.30 -13.67 -25.57
N ALA A 748 15.50 -14.30 -24.71
CA ALA A 748 14.07 -14.01 -24.57
C ALA A 748 13.89 -12.71 -23.76
N LYS A 749 13.88 -11.56 -24.44
CA LYS A 749 13.75 -10.22 -23.84
C LYS A 749 12.39 -9.59 -24.08
#